data_AF-A0A672V4T4-F1
#
_entry.id   AF-A0A672V4T4-F1
#
_cell.length_a   1.000
_cell.length_b   1.000
_cell.length_c   1.000
_cell.angle_alpha   90.00
_cell.angle_beta   90.00
_cell.angle_gamma   90.00
#
_symmetry.space_group_name_H-M   'P 1'
#
loop_
_entity.id
_entity.type
_entity.pdbx_description
1 polymer ?
#
loop_
_entity_poly.entity_id
_entity_poly.type
_entity_poly.pdbx_seq_one_letter_code
_entity_poly.pdbx_strand_id
1 'polypeptide(L)'
;MGEAGPGPGVSPGPREAPEPEEDEATAPAGARGSRAVPRGGIRVLKRNVKRNGSKSCLNRSRFGSRERDWLKEDVGRGCVYVYGGDSAAAASSDLRLVLCTVETPASEICDGEGRKNLFLQLHGDLVRRLEPTEKPLQIVYDYLAGLGFDDPVRMQEEAANSDLSCMIRFYSEKPCQVEQLDRILLSGVYNVRKGKTQLHKWAERLVILCGTCLIVSSVKDSHAGKMHILPLVGGKVEEMKRRQYTLAFTSAGAQAQTYHVSFETLTEYQRWHRQASTVVSMRLSMVDLSCYSLEEVPEHLFYSQDIIYLNLRHNFMRSSGAGSLDSLCRFSQLKSLNLSHNRLGEFPVSLCEISTLTELNISCNGLCSLPSQIGKLLNLQTLWLDGNFLTSLPEEMGNLQQLSCLGLSFNNFCELPAICEKLILIDKLALAGNVLETLDLAVLNRMSHIKNVDLRLNNLKRAAADTLEGNKSVTYMDLRDNQMTDLDLSSLGSLEQLHCERNKLKELTLSGFSLRALYANSNCLSAVNIYPVPGQLTCLELSHNQLQCVPDWACEAKKLEVLDMSHNLLVELPSRILSSLSLRKLMVGHNRLQRLLPLVEHIPLEVLDIQHNLLTKLPETLFVKALNLRYLNASANSLESLPSACTGEESLSMLQLLYLTSNNLTDQCIPVLVGHPSLRILHLANNHLQTFPASKLSKLEHLEELNLSGNKLKTIPTTVANCKLLHTLIAHSNEISIFPEILHLPRIQFVDLSCNELTEILIPEALPGALQELDLSGNTNLVLEHKTLDVFSHITTLKIDAKPSLTADSALSSTFWSHGVAEMAGQRNKLCVSSLALGNFAEGVEAVYGMFDGDKNEELPRLLQCTMADVLLEEVQQSDTMFMSNTFLVSHRKLGMAGQKLGSSAVLCYIRHDGADPASNFSLTVANVGTCQAILCRSGKPLPLSRVFSLEQCSEEAKRVKEQKAIITEVGLDPLQFSFYPPLKACLTVNPALPKSTTKSCPQAPHLHVF
;
A
#
# COMPACT_ATOMS: atom_id res chain seq x y z
N MET A 1 43.09 -62.62 2.24
CA MET A 1 44.09 -62.13 1.27
C MET A 1 43.91 -60.61 1.19
N GLY A 2 44.79 -59.73 1.67
CA GLY A 2 45.92 -59.79 2.62
C GLY A 2 46.12 -58.34 3.12
N GLU A 3 46.34 -58.07 4.41
CA GLU A 3 47.67 -57.94 5.07
C GLU A 3 48.62 -56.91 4.39
N ALA A 4 49.26 -55.95 5.06
CA ALA A 4 49.20 -55.46 6.46
C ALA A 4 49.84 -54.03 6.55
N GLY A 5 49.80 -53.36 7.72
CA GLY A 5 50.60 -52.13 8.02
C GLY A 5 51.89 -52.47 8.81
N PRO A 6 52.42 -51.61 9.71
CA PRO A 6 52.33 -50.14 9.88
C PRO A 6 53.73 -49.48 10.16
N GLY A 7 53.84 -48.18 10.50
CA GLY A 7 55.05 -47.66 11.21
C GLY A 7 55.35 -46.14 11.20
N PRO A 8 56.16 -45.57 12.15
CA PRO A 8 56.11 -44.13 12.49
C PRO A 8 57.45 -43.35 12.72
N GLY A 9 57.37 -42.01 12.83
CA GLY A 9 57.97 -41.29 13.98
C GLY A 9 59.05 -40.17 13.82
N VAL A 10 58.81 -39.06 14.55
CA VAL A 10 59.77 -38.20 15.32
C VAL A 10 60.56 -37.04 14.63
N SER A 11 60.74 -35.96 15.41
CA SER A 11 61.41 -34.64 15.20
C SER A 11 62.97 -34.70 15.36
N PRO A 12 63.81 -33.60 15.39
CA PRO A 12 63.59 -32.21 15.87
C PRO A 12 64.33 -31.06 15.09
N GLY A 13 64.39 -29.83 15.66
CA GLY A 13 65.41 -28.79 15.37
C GLY A 13 66.67 -28.94 16.26
N PRO A 14 67.62 -27.96 16.38
CA PRO A 14 67.38 -26.50 16.40
C PRO A 14 68.54 -25.53 15.93
N ARG A 15 68.28 -24.21 16.05
CA ARG A 15 69.15 -23.10 16.56
C ARG A 15 70.38 -22.50 15.81
N GLU A 16 70.52 -21.19 16.13
CA GLU A 16 71.74 -20.35 16.33
C GLU A 16 72.42 -19.61 15.14
N ALA A 17 73.00 -18.46 15.48
CA ALA A 17 73.66 -17.43 14.63
C ALA A 17 75.07 -17.12 15.21
N PRO A 18 75.96 -16.33 14.55
CA PRO A 18 75.87 -14.85 14.68
C PRO A 18 76.46 -13.99 13.51
N GLU A 19 76.29 -12.67 13.67
CA GLU A 19 77.13 -11.46 13.39
C GLU A 19 78.67 -11.58 13.18
N PRO A 20 79.44 -10.49 12.86
CA PRO A 20 79.10 -9.12 12.38
C PRO A 20 80.07 -8.53 11.27
N GLU A 21 79.90 -7.21 10.95
CA GLU A 21 80.96 -6.20 10.61
C GLU A 21 81.87 -6.40 9.36
N GLU A 22 82.63 -5.44 8.79
CA GLU A 22 83.05 -4.02 9.05
C GLU A 22 83.34 -3.38 7.64
N ASP A 23 83.44 -2.07 7.34
CA ASP A 23 82.60 -0.88 7.60
C ASP A 23 82.99 0.23 6.54
N GLU A 24 83.14 1.51 6.91
CA GLU A 24 83.61 2.71 6.19
C GLU A 24 82.73 3.41 5.12
N ALA A 25 82.87 4.75 5.08
CA ALA A 25 81.94 5.69 4.43
C ALA A 25 82.60 7.03 4.07
N THR A 26 81.94 7.86 3.24
CA THR A 26 81.73 9.30 3.49
C THR A 26 80.78 9.94 2.46
N ALA A 27 80.13 11.05 2.83
CA ALA A 27 79.18 11.81 2.00
C ALA A 27 79.70 13.23 1.67
N PRO A 28 79.07 13.95 0.73
CA PRO A 28 78.06 14.96 1.11
C PRO A 28 76.77 14.86 0.26
N ALA A 29 75.55 14.90 0.79
CA ALA A 29 74.86 15.91 1.63
C ALA A 29 74.02 16.93 0.82
N GLY A 30 72.70 16.88 0.99
CA GLY A 30 71.71 17.77 0.34
C GLY A 30 70.35 17.05 0.17
N ALA A 31 69.37 17.33 1.04
CA ALA A 31 68.29 16.37 1.33
C ALA A 31 66.84 16.87 1.09
N ARG A 32 65.91 15.91 1.15
CA ARG A 32 64.42 15.97 1.14
C ARG A 32 63.77 15.94 -0.27
N GLY A 33 62.83 15.04 -0.55
CA GLY A 33 62.34 13.90 0.25
C GLY A 33 61.04 13.30 -0.30
N SER A 34 61.11 12.13 -0.93
CA SER A 34 59.98 11.45 -1.57
C SER A 34 59.06 10.75 -0.55
N ARG A 35 57.74 10.90 -0.70
CA ARG A 35 56.73 10.23 0.13
C ARG A 35 56.23 8.96 -0.56
N ALA A 36 56.19 7.84 0.17
CA ALA A 36 55.78 6.54 -0.36
C ALA A 36 54.27 6.46 -0.68
N VAL A 37 53.89 5.56 -1.58
CA VAL A 37 52.51 5.30 -2.01
C VAL A 37 52.06 3.92 -1.51
N PRO A 38 50.96 3.80 -0.74
CA PRO A 38 50.36 2.51 -0.43
C PRO A 38 49.51 1.99 -1.59
N ARG A 39 49.53 0.67 -1.82
CA ARG A 39 48.54 0.00 -2.67
C ARG A 39 47.30 -0.31 -1.81
N GLY A 40 46.16 0.31 -2.13
CA GLY A 40 44.87 0.09 -1.47
C GLY A 40 43.78 0.90 -2.18
N GLY A 41 42.59 0.31 -2.38
CA GLY A 41 41.58 0.81 -3.34
C GLY A 41 40.71 1.99 -2.90
N ILE A 42 40.86 2.47 -1.67
CA ILE A 42 39.90 3.41 -1.04
C ILE A 42 40.38 4.87 -1.12
N ARG A 43 39.44 5.78 -1.43
CA ARG A 43 39.68 7.25 -1.40
C ARG A 43 38.56 7.96 -0.64
N VAL A 44 38.92 8.64 0.45
CA VAL A 44 37.99 9.44 1.25
C VAL A 44 38.03 10.91 0.82
N LEU A 45 36.86 11.49 0.51
CA LEU A 45 36.72 12.88 0.08
C LEU A 45 35.93 13.69 1.13
N LYS A 46 36.60 14.66 1.77
CA LYS A 46 35.98 15.64 2.68
C LYS A 46 35.70 16.96 1.94
N ARG A 47 34.43 17.35 1.84
CA ARG A 47 33.98 18.66 1.31
C ARG A 47 32.71 19.11 2.03
N ASN A 48 32.68 20.33 2.56
CA ASN A 48 31.51 20.90 3.23
C ASN A 48 30.47 21.39 2.20
N VAL A 49 29.17 21.17 2.43
CA VAL A 49 28.13 21.33 1.37
C VAL A 49 26.98 22.27 1.77
N LYS A 50 27.22 23.59 1.79
CA LYS A 50 26.14 24.56 2.00
C LYS A 50 25.09 24.49 0.87
N ARG A 51 23.83 24.22 1.22
CA ARG A 51 22.67 24.43 0.32
C ARG A 51 22.38 25.93 0.19
N ASN A 52 22.55 26.49 -1.01
CA ASN A 52 21.92 27.76 -1.37
C ASN A 52 20.54 27.46 -1.98
N GLY A 53 19.50 28.19 -1.57
CA GLY A 53 18.17 28.07 -2.17
C GLY A 53 18.07 28.83 -3.49
N SER A 54 18.02 28.10 -4.61
CA SER A 54 17.61 28.63 -5.92
C SER A 54 17.00 27.51 -6.76
N LYS A 55 15.93 27.80 -7.50
CA LYS A 55 15.22 26.83 -8.36
C LYS A 55 15.94 26.68 -9.72
N SER A 56 17.07 25.97 -9.75
CA SER A 56 17.76 25.59 -11.02
C SER A 56 18.80 24.48 -10.80
N CYS A 57 18.36 23.25 -10.53
CA CYS A 57 19.22 22.12 -10.17
C CYS A 57 19.84 21.39 -11.38
N LEU A 58 20.42 22.12 -12.33
CA LEU A 58 21.08 21.53 -13.50
C LEU A 58 22.42 20.87 -13.14
N ASN A 59 22.54 19.59 -13.55
CA ASN A 59 23.70 18.70 -13.51
C ASN A 59 25.07 19.31 -13.17
N ARG A 60 25.47 19.20 -11.89
CA ARG A 60 26.87 19.32 -11.45
C ARG A 60 27.28 18.13 -10.60
N SER A 61 27.87 17.12 -11.24
CA SER A 61 28.47 15.97 -10.57
C SER A 61 29.54 16.42 -9.56
N ARG A 62 29.46 15.94 -8.33
CA ARG A 62 30.28 16.41 -7.19
C ARG A 62 31.77 15.97 -7.28
N PHE A 63 32.08 15.13 -8.26
CA PHE A 63 33.38 14.55 -8.57
C PHE A 63 34.27 15.49 -9.40
N GLY A 64 35.59 15.38 -9.29
CA GLY A 64 36.52 15.98 -10.24
C GLY A 64 36.57 15.20 -11.55
N SER A 65 37.49 15.56 -12.47
CA SER A 65 37.76 14.73 -13.65
C SER A 65 38.26 13.36 -13.23
N ARG A 66 39.38 13.30 -12.50
CA ARG A 66 40.04 12.07 -12.04
C ARG A 66 39.11 11.09 -11.32
N GLU A 67 38.13 11.58 -10.56
CA GLU A 67 37.16 10.71 -9.88
C GLU A 67 36.08 10.20 -10.83
N ARG A 68 35.65 10.97 -11.85
CA ARG A 68 34.79 10.45 -12.93
C ARG A 68 35.53 9.46 -13.83
N ASP A 69 36.79 9.73 -14.13
CA ASP A 69 37.65 8.85 -14.92
C ASP A 69 37.83 7.51 -14.20
N TRP A 70 38.12 7.54 -12.88
CA TRP A 70 38.25 6.35 -12.03
C TRP A 70 36.97 5.51 -11.91
N LEU A 71 35.78 6.11 -11.94
CA LEU A 71 34.50 5.40 -11.98
C LEU A 71 34.28 4.72 -13.34
N LYS A 72 34.57 5.43 -14.43
CA LYS A 72 34.38 4.93 -15.81
C LYS A 72 35.31 3.80 -16.22
N GLU A 73 36.39 3.54 -15.48
CA GLU A 73 37.30 2.43 -15.74
C GLU A 73 36.66 1.04 -15.48
N ASP A 74 35.65 0.94 -14.61
CA ASP A 74 35.15 -0.35 -14.09
C ASP A 74 33.80 -0.16 -13.36
N VAL A 75 32.76 -0.88 -13.82
CA VAL A 75 31.40 -0.84 -13.24
C VAL A 75 31.32 -1.40 -11.81
N GLY A 76 32.31 -2.17 -11.35
CA GLY A 76 32.42 -2.62 -9.96
C GLY A 76 32.88 -1.53 -9.00
N ARG A 77 33.14 -0.30 -9.47
CA ARG A 77 33.54 0.86 -8.67
C ARG A 77 32.37 1.81 -8.46
N GLY A 78 32.34 2.48 -7.32
CA GLY A 78 31.29 3.44 -6.99
C GLY A 78 31.65 4.31 -5.80
N CYS A 79 30.62 4.81 -5.15
CA CYS A 79 30.78 5.59 -3.94
C CYS A 79 29.64 5.34 -2.94
N VAL A 80 29.96 5.51 -1.66
CA VAL A 80 28.98 5.48 -0.57
C VAL A 80 29.00 6.82 0.16
N TYR A 81 27.80 7.38 0.38
CA TYR A 81 27.59 8.58 1.19
C TYR A 81 27.46 8.17 2.67
N VAL A 82 28.44 8.56 3.48
CA VAL A 82 28.47 8.28 4.93
C VAL A 82 28.15 9.57 5.69
N TYR A 83 27.18 9.49 6.59
CA TYR A 83 26.66 10.59 7.41
C TYR A 83 27.22 10.50 8.84
N GLY A 84 27.58 11.64 9.43
CA GLY A 84 27.90 11.76 10.86
C GLY A 84 26.69 11.49 11.77
N GLY A 85 26.95 11.29 13.07
CA GLY A 85 25.93 10.88 14.05
C GLY A 85 25.00 12.00 14.56
N ASP A 86 25.31 13.27 14.28
CA ASP A 86 24.53 14.42 14.77
C ASP A 86 23.13 14.52 14.14
N SER A 87 22.19 15.02 14.94
CA SER A 87 20.75 15.05 14.67
C SER A 87 20.36 15.63 13.30
N ALA A 88 19.25 15.16 12.74
CA ALA A 88 18.72 15.53 11.42
C ALA A 88 18.43 17.04 11.20
N ALA A 89 18.51 17.87 12.25
CA ALA A 89 18.48 19.33 12.14
C ALA A 89 19.84 19.97 11.77
N ALA A 90 20.97 19.27 11.94
CA ALA A 90 22.32 19.76 11.72
C ALA A 90 22.74 19.72 10.24
N ALA A 91 22.19 20.62 9.43
CA ALA A 91 22.45 20.63 7.99
C ALA A 91 23.93 20.89 7.62
N SER A 92 24.54 19.96 6.88
CA SER A 92 25.71 20.09 5.98
C SER A 92 27.15 20.02 6.52
N SER A 93 27.40 19.81 7.82
CA SER A 93 28.76 19.85 8.38
C SER A 93 29.61 18.58 8.17
N ASP A 94 29.03 17.37 8.17
CA ASP A 94 29.82 16.11 8.14
C ASP A 94 29.22 15.01 7.25
N LEU A 95 28.77 15.39 6.03
CA LEU A 95 28.53 14.44 4.94
C LEU A 95 29.88 14.07 4.29
N ARG A 96 30.22 12.77 4.26
CA ARG A 96 31.46 12.28 3.65
C ARG A 96 31.17 11.35 2.48
N LEU A 97 32.09 11.35 1.52
CA LEU A 97 32.02 10.55 0.30
C LEU A 97 33.21 9.59 0.26
N VAL A 98 32.92 8.30 0.28
CA VAL A 98 33.92 7.23 0.23
C VAL A 98 33.87 6.59 -1.15
N LEU A 99 34.99 6.60 -1.87
CA LEU A 99 35.18 5.82 -3.09
C LEU A 99 35.58 4.39 -2.70
N CYS A 100 34.85 3.42 -3.23
CA CYS A 100 34.97 1.99 -2.90
C CYS A 100 34.54 1.12 -4.09
N THR A 101 34.75 -0.20 -3.97
CA THR A 101 34.28 -1.21 -4.93
C THR A 101 33.14 -2.03 -4.35
N VAL A 102 32.42 -2.77 -5.19
CA VAL A 102 31.39 -3.74 -4.75
C VAL A 102 31.96 -4.80 -3.81
N GLU A 103 33.26 -5.12 -3.95
CA GLU A 103 33.96 -6.06 -3.07
C GLU A 103 34.40 -5.45 -1.73
N THR A 104 34.40 -4.12 -1.56
CA THR A 104 34.92 -3.46 -0.36
C THR A 104 34.03 -3.75 0.86
N PRO A 105 34.55 -4.40 1.92
CA PRO A 105 33.78 -4.72 3.10
C PRO A 105 33.63 -3.49 4.02
N ALA A 106 32.61 -3.51 4.89
CA ALA A 106 32.36 -2.46 5.86
C ALA A 106 33.55 -2.25 6.82
N SER A 107 34.33 -3.30 7.14
CA SER A 107 35.54 -3.20 7.95
C SER A 107 36.56 -2.23 7.37
N GLU A 108 36.91 -2.34 6.08
CA GLU A 108 37.91 -1.46 5.45
C GLU A 108 37.46 0.02 5.43
N ILE A 109 36.15 0.25 5.31
CA ILE A 109 35.55 1.59 5.38
C ILE A 109 35.62 2.15 6.81
N CYS A 110 35.47 1.31 7.84
CA CYS A 110 35.63 1.69 9.25
C CYS A 110 37.10 1.90 9.65
N ASP A 111 38.01 1.01 9.23
CA ASP A 111 39.44 1.03 9.52
C ASP A 111 40.10 2.29 8.93
N GLY A 112 39.71 2.68 7.72
CA GLY A 112 40.12 3.93 7.08
C GLY A 112 39.67 5.22 7.81
N GLU A 113 38.74 5.12 8.76
CA GLU A 113 38.26 6.23 9.60
C GLU A 113 38.63 6.11 11.09
N GLY A 114 39.24 5.01 11.54
CA GLY A 114 39.51 4.76 12.96
C GLY A 114 38.23 4.51 13.78
N ARG A 115 37.17 4.02 13.14
CA ARG A 115 35.83 3.78 13.72
C ARG A 115 35.57 2.27 13.85
N LYS A 116 34.56 1.89 14.64
CA LYS A 116 34.28 0.46 14.97
C LYS A 116 33.08 -0.17 14.27
N ASN A 117 32.16 0.61 13.72
CA ASN A 117 30.91 0.11 13.12
C ASN A 117 30.45 1.06 12.00
N LEU A 118 29.64 0.52 11.08
CA LEU A 118 28.88 1.26 10.08
C LEU A 118 27.40 0.90 10.25
N PHE A 119 26.49 1.83 9.94
CA PHE A 119 25.05 1.63 10.10
C PHE A 119 24.31 1.93 8.79
N LEU A 120 23.18 1.27 8.57
CA LEU A 120 22.35 1.35 7.36
C LEU A 120 20.91 1.74 7.72
N GLN A 121 20.34 2.70 6.99
CA GLN A 121 18.91 3.03 7.00
C GLN A 121 18.34 2.87 5.58
N LEU A 122 17.16 2.28 5.48
CA LEU A 122 16.34 2.21 4.27
C LEU A 122 15.04 3.01 4.50
N HIS A 123 14.60 3.82 3.54
CA HIS A 123 13.30 4.54 3.49
C HIS A 123 12.90 5.37 4.72
N GLY A 124 13.86 5.74 5.56
CA GLY A 124 13.60 6.42 6.84
C GLY A 124 13.17 5.50 7.98
N ASP A 125 13.20 4.18 7.78
CA ASP A 125 12.87 3.14 8.77
C ASP A 125 14.01 2.95 9.80
N LEU A 126 13.99 1.82 10.52
CA LEU A 126 14.99 1.43 11.51
C LEU A 126 16.43 1.39 10.98
N VAL A 127 17.37 1.66 11.88
CA VAL A 127 18.79 1.83 11.54
C VAL A 127 19.58 0.62 12.03
N ARG A 128 19.89 -0.30 11.12
CA ARG A 128 20.62 -1.54 11.39
C ARG A 128 22.12 -1.29 11.44
N ARG A 129 22.84 -2.02 12.30
CA ARG A 129 24.30 -2.12 12.24
C ARG A 129 24.71 -3.08 11.12
N LEU A 130 25.72 -2.71 10.33
CA LEU A 130 26.32 -3.60 9.33
C LEU A 130 27.39 -4.47 9.99
N GLU A 131 27.46 -5.73 9.58
CA GLU A 131 28.56 -6.61 9.98
C GLU A 131 29.85 -6.26 9.23
N PRO A 132 31.04 -6.53 9.81
CA PRO A 132 32.33 -6.18 9.20
C PRO A 132 32.51 -6.69 7.77
N THR A 133 31.91 -7.83 7.44
CA THR A 133 32.01 -8.50 6.13
C THR A 133 30.93 -8.10 5.12
N GLU A 134 29.91 -7.33 5.52
CA GLU A 134 28.92 -6.81 4.58
C GLU A 134 29.55 -5.77 3.64
N LYS A 135 29.08 -5.72 2.39
CA LYS A 135 29.65 -4.90 1.31
C LYS A 135 28.75 -3.70 1.01
N PRO A 136 29.06 -2.47 1.49
CA PRO A 136 28.10 -1.36 1.45
C PRO A 136 27.70 -0.93 0.03
N LEU A 137 28.62 -0.97 -0.94
CA LEU A 137 28.28 -0.65 -2.33
C LEU A 137 27.46 -1.76 -3.01
N GLN A 138 27.74 -3.03 -2.73
CA GLN A 138 26.92 -4.14 -3.22
C GLN A 138 25.48 -4.04 -2.69
N ILE A 139 25.27 -3.67 -1.42
CA ILE A 139 23.93 -3.43 -0.86
C ILE A 139 23.18 -2.32 -1.61
N VAL A 140 23.88 -1.27 -2.08
CA VAL A 140 23.26 -0.24 -2.95
C VAL A 140 22.89 -0.83 -4.31
N TYR A 141 23.75 -1.65 -4.92
CA TYR A 141 23.51 -2.24 -6.24
C TYR A 141 22.39 -3.29 -6.19
N ASP A 142 22.37 -4.16 -5.18
CA ASP A 142 21.30 -5.13 -4.93
C ASP A 142 19.94 -4.41 -4.74
N TYR A 143 19.96 -3.27 -4.04
CA TYR A 143 18.77 -2.43 -3.85
C TYR A 143 18.29 -1.80 -5.17
N LEU A 144 19.19 -1.26 -5.99
CA LEU A 144 18.84 -0.67 -7.29
C LEU A 144 18.38 -1.72 -8.31
N ALA A 145 19.03 -2.89 -8.35
CA ALA A 145 18.56 -4.04 -9.13
C ALA A 145 17.17 -4.52 -8.65
N GLY A 146 16.92 -4.50 -7.33
CA GLY A 146 15.61 -4.78 -6.74
C GLY A 146 14.51 -3.78 -7.10
N LEU A 147 14.86 -2.53 -7.43
CA LEU A 147 13.94 -1.55 -8.03
C LEU A 147 13.70 -1.79 -9.53
N GLY A 148 14.58 -2.52 -10.22
CA GLY A 148 14.50 -2.80 -11.65
C GLY A 148 15.53 -2.09 -12.53
N PHE A 149 16.60 -1.53 -11.96
CA PHE A 149 17.75 -1.07 -12.76
C PHE A 149 18.58 -2.29 -13.21
N ASP A 150 18.34 -2.79 -14.42
CA ASP A 150 19.03 -3.99 -14.96
C ASP A 150 20.44 -3.68 -15.55
N ASP A 151 20.78 -2.42 -15.86
CA ASP A 151 22.08 -2.02 -16.44
C ASP A 151 23.13 -1.65 -15.37
N PRO A 152 24.31 -2.30 -15.33
CA PRO A 152 25.41 -1.93 -14.44
C PRO A 152 25.94 -0.51 -14.59
N VAL A 153 25.95 0.07 -15.79
CA VAL A 153 26.43 1.45 -15.98
C VAL A 153 25.43 2.43 -15.36
N ARG A 154 24.14 2.26 -15.64
CA ARG A 154 23.08 3.05 -15.00
C ARG A 154 23.03 2.87 -13.49
N MET A 155 23.24 1.66 -12.97
CA MET A 155 23.36 1.43 -11.52
C MET A 155 24.53 2.20 -10.90
N GLN A 156 25.68 2.30 -11.58
CA GLN A 156 26.81 3.13 -11.11
C GLN A 156 26.46 4.62 -11.06
N GLU A 157 25.80 5.15 -12.10
CA GLU A 157 25.36 6.56 -12.15
C GLU A 157 24.32 6.88 -11.07
N GLU A 158 23.35 5.98 -10.90
CA GLU A 158 22.25 6.10 -9.94
C GLU A 158 22.76 6.04 -8.50
N ALA A 159 23.66 5.09 -8.19
CA ALA A 159 24.36 4.99 -6.92
C ALA A 159 25.20 6.24 -6.58
N ALA A 160 25.70 6.94 -7.60
CA ALA A 160 26.45 8.18 -7.43
C ALA A 160 25.58 9.43 -7.20
N ASN A 161 24.26 9.33 -7.40
CA ASN A 161 23.33 10.45 -7.22
C ASN A 161 23.11 10.76 -5.73
N SER A 162 23.10 12.04 -5.35
CA SER A 162 22.86 12.44 -3.96
C SER A 162 21.44 12.22 -3.47
N ASP A 163 20.48 12.14 -4.37
CA ASP A 163 19.05 12.17 -4.02
C ASP A 163 18.54 10.74 -3.73
N LEU A 164 19.31 9.72 -4.13
CA LEU A 164 19.22 8.35 -3.63
C LEU A 164 19.34 8.29 -2.10
N SER A 165 19.96 9.28 -1.46
CA SER A 165 19.99 9.40 0.01
C SER A 165 18.63 9.68 0.67
N CYS A 166 17.55 9.86 -0.09
CA CYS A 166 16.20 9.72 0.45
C CYS A 166 15.85 8.25 0.74
N MET A 167 16.31 7.30 -0.10
CA MET A 167 15.93 5.88 -0.06
C MET A 167 16.92 5.02 0.75
N ILE A 168 18.23 5.30 0.67
CA ILE A 168 19.26 4.52 1.38
C ILE A 168 20.34 5.45 1.97
N ARG A 169 20.70 5.25 3.24
CA ARG A 169 21.73 6.03 3.95
C ARG A 169 22.66 5.14 4.75
N PHE A 170 23.93 5.51 4.78
CA PHE A 170 24.92 4.92 5.66
C PHE A 170 25.36 5.94 6.70
N TYR A 171 25.44 5.54 7.97
CA TYR A 171 25.88 6.41 9.07
C TYR A 171 27.14 5.82 9.73
N SER A 172 28.11 6.67 10.06
CA SER A 172 29.34 6.25 10.73
C SER A 172 29.16 5.93 12.23
N GLU A 173 28.04 6.38 12.80
CA GLU A 173 27.62 6.23 14.19
C GLU A 173 26.08 6.00 14.17
N LYS A 174 25.50 5.27 15.14
CA LYS A 174 24.03 5.09 15.18
C LYS A 174 23.39 6.48 15.37
N PRO A 175 22.64 7.01 14.39
CA PRO A 175 22.18 8.39 14.43
C PRO A 175 21.26 8.57 15.62
N CYS A 176 21.60 9.53 16.48
CA CYS A 176 20.83 9.82 17.68
C CYS A 176 19.49 10.46 17.31
N GLN A 177 18.47 9.64 17.10
CA GLN A 177 17.09 10.10 17.25
C GLN A 177 16.89 10.48 18.72
N VAL A 178 17.07 11.78 19.00
CA VAL A 178 17.06 12.42 20.34
C VAL A 178 15.76 12.14 21.12
N GLU A 179 14.73 11.65 20.45
CA GLU A 179 13.47 11.27 21.09
C GLU A 179 13.28 9.77 21.37
N GLN A 180 14.10 8.85 20.83
CA GLN A 180 13.76 7.41 20.87
C GLN A 180 14.44 6.63 21.99
N LEU A 181 15.76 6.35 21.91
CA LEU A 181 16.49 5.64 23.00
C LEU A 181 16.31 6.33 24.35
N ASP A 182 16.17 7.65 24.32
CA ASP A 182 15.93 8.55 25.44
C ASP A 182 14.62 8.31 26.21
N ARG A 183 13.71 7.46 25.70
CA ARG A 183 12.46 7.03 26.37
C ARG A 183 12.57 5.68 27.11
N ILE A 184 13.47 4.79 26.71
CA ILE A 184 13.61 3.45 27.34
C ILE A 184 14.36 3.53 28.66
N LEU A 185 15.54 4.16 28.60
CA LEU A 185 16.59 4.04 29.60
C LEU A 185 17.05 5.45 29.98
N LEU A 186 16.56 5.98 31.11
CA LEU A 186 17.17 7.18 31.66
C LEU A 186 18.33 6.75 32.54
N SER A 187 19.56 7.13 32.18
CA SER A 187 20.76 6.76 32.95
C SER A 187 21.70 7.95 33.11
N GLY A 188 22.20 8.17 34.33
CA GLY A 188 23.19 9.21 34.61
C GLY A 188 23.79 9.08 35.99
N VAL A 189 24.94 9.71 36.21
CA VAL A 189 25.55 9.80 37.53
C VAL A 189 25.02 11.05 38.22
N TYR A 190 24.24 10.88 39.27
CA TYR A 190 23.56 11.96 39.96
C TYR A 190 23.89 11.99 41.45
N ASN A 191 23.64 13.13 42.09
CA ASN A 191 23.75 13.22 43.55
C ASN A 191 22.53 12.58 44.19
N VAL A 192 22.75 11.48 44.92
CA VAL A 192 21.69 10.63 45.48
C VAL A 192 21.79 10.50 47.00
N ARG A 193 20.63 10.47 47.66
CA ARG A 193 20.49 10.16 49.09
C ARG A 193 19.40 9.12 49.31
N LYS A 194 19.64 8.15 50.19
CA LYS A 194 18.64 7.16 50.63
C LYS A 194 17.93 7.64 51.91
N GLY A 195 16.65 7.32 52.06
CA GLY A 195 15.90 7.43 53.31
C GLY A 195 15.36 8.83 53.66
N LYS A 196 14.22 8.83 54.35
CA LYS A 196 13.42 10.04 54.67
C LYS A 196 14.08 10.94 55.74
N THR A 197 14.90 10.38 56.64
CA THR A 197 15.60 11.13 57.70
C THR A 197 16.88 11.81 57.18
N GLN A 198 17.26 12.95 57.77
CA GLN A 198 18.41 13.77 57.33
C GLN A 198 19.79 13.15 57.63
N LEU A 199 19.86 11.99 58.28
CA LEU A 199 21.09 11.35 58.75
C LEU A 199 21.97 10.75 57.62
N HIS A 200 21.41 10.54 56.43
CA HIS A 200 22.16 9.99 55.30
C HIS A 200 22.79 11.09 54.44
N LYS A 201 24.11 11.00 54.22
CA LYS A 201 24.85 11.88 53.31
C LYS A 201 24.40 11.67 51.85
N TRP A 202 24.48 12.74 51.06
CA TRP A 202 24.41 12.66 49.61
C TRP A 202 25.73 12.11 49.06
N ALA A 203 25.68 11.37 47.97
CA ALA A 203 26.85 10.91 47.21
C ALA A 203 26.49 10.75 45.73
N GLU A 204 27.48 10.94 44.86
CA GLU A 204 27.35 10.63 43.44
C GLU A 204 27.18 9.12 43.22
N ARG A 205 26.16 8.74 42.46
CA ARG A 205 25.83 7.34 42.13
C ARG A 205 25.29 7.27 40.71
N LEU A 206 25.64 6.22 39.99
CA LEU A 206 24.90 5.85 38.79
C LEU A 206 23.44 5.50 39.17
N VAL A 207 22.50 6.18 38.52
CA VAL A 207 21.05 5.93 38.60
C VAL A 207 20.56 5.56 37.22
N ILE A 208 19.70 4.55 37.14
CA ILE A 208 19.11 4.05 35.90
C ILE A 208 17.60 3.84 36.14
N LEU A 209 16.74 4.47 35.34
CA LEU A 209 15.33 4.09 35.21
C LEU A 209 15.23 3.14 34.02
N CYS A 210 14.87 1.88 34.28
CA CYS A 210 14.75 0.84 33.26
C CYS A 210 13.44 0.05 33.49
N GLY A 211 12.55 0.07 32.49
CA GLY A 211 11.22 -0.52 32.62
C GLY A 211 10.47 0.02 33.83
N THR A 212 10.11 -0.85 34.76
CA THR A 212 9.35 -0.54 35.99
C THR A 212 10.21 -0.13 37.19
N CYS A 213 11.55 -0.20 37.05
CA CYS A 213 12.47 -0.14 38.18
C CYS A 213 13.43 1.05 38.11
N LEU A 214 13.64 1.68 39.27
CA LEU A 214 14.79 2.55 39.51
C LEU A 214 15.93 1.73 40.10
N ILE A 215 17.07 1.71 39.42
CA ILE A 215 18.30 1.02 39.83
C ILE A 215 19.31 2.08 40.26
N VAL A 216 19.90 1.90 41.44
CA VAL A 216 20.87 2.83 42.05
C VAL A 216 22.11 2.07 42.48
N SER A 217 23.28 2.42 41.94
CA SER A 217 24.55 1.78 42.33
C SER A 217 24.94 2.07 43.78
N SER A 218 25.71 1.17 44.41
CA SER A 218 26.30 1.41 45.72
C SER A 218 27.42 2.47 45.70
N VAL A 219 28.06 2.67 44.55
CA VAL A 219 29.22 3.56 44.30
C VAL A 219 29.05 4.32 42.96
N LYS A 220 30.03 5.14 42.56
CA LYS A 220 29.94 5.97 41.34
C LYS A 220 29.86 5.12 40.07
N ASP A 221 30.76 4.15 39.92
CA ASP A 221 30.87 3.28 38.75
C ASP A 221 30.10 1.95 38.92
N SER A 222 29.50 1.44 37.84
CA SER A 222 28.71 0.20 37.84
C SER A 222 29.55 -1.05 38.15
N HIS A 223 30.72 -1.17 37.56
CA HIS A 223 31.52 -2.41 37.49
C HIS A 223 32.04 -2.94 38.83
N ALA A 224 32.02 -2.13 39.90
CA ALA A 224 32.43 -2.52 41.25
C ALA A 224 31.30 -2.40 42.29
N GLY A 225 30.08 -2.07 41.87
CA GLY A 225 28.97 -1.70 42.74
C GLY A 225 27.91 -2.79 42.91
N LYS A 226 27.39 -2.94 44.13
CA LYS A 226 26.12 -3.65 44.34
C LYS A 226 24.97 -2.74 43.92
N MET A 227 24.23 -3.15 42.89
CA MET A 227 23.02 -2.45 42.48
C MET A 227 21.91 -2.60 43.53
N HIS A 228 21.20 -1.50 43.81
CA HIS A 228 19.96 -1.49 44.56
C HIS A 228 18.79 -1.25 43.62
N ILE A 229 17.83 -2.18 43.58
CA ILE A 229 16.67 -2.14 42.71
C ILE A 229 15.47 -1.64 43.52
N LEU A 230 14.67 -0.74 42.94
CA LEU A 230 13.50 -0.12 43.55
C LEU A 230 12.34 -0.15 42.54
N PRO A 231 11.37 -1.08 42.67
CA PRO A 231 10.20 -1.08 41.80
C PRO A 231 9.33 0.16 42.07
N LEU A 232 8.96 0.85 40.99
CA LEU A 232 8.20 2.11 41.05
C LEU A 232 6.69 1.92 40.81
N VAL A 233 6.27 0.82 40.20
CA VAL A 233 4.85 0.49 39.94
C VAL A 233 4.05 0.54 41.25
N GLY A 234 2.97 1.33 41.27
CA GLY A 234 2.16 1.57 42.48
C GLY A 234 2.86 2.36 43.60
N GLY A 235 4.05 2.90 43.35
CA GLY A 235 4.83 3.73 44.25
C GLY A 235 4.45 5.21 44.20
N LYS A 236 5.45 6.09 44.38
CA LYS A 236 5.31 7.54 44.22
C LYS A 236 6.58 8.20 43.68
N VAL A 237 6.39 9.24 42.88
CA VAL A 237 7.42 10.22 42.49
C VAL A 237 6.91 11.61 42.92
N GLU A 238 7.69 12.33 43.72
CA GLU A 238 7.30 13.62 44.32
C GLU A 238 8.42 14.67 44.21
N GLU A 239 8.08 15.94 43.96
CA GLU A 239 9.04 17.07 43.91
C GLU A 239 9.49 17.52 45.30
N MET A 240 10.82 17.66 45.48
CA MET A 240 11.41 18.19 46.71
C MET A 240 11.39 19.73 46.74
N LYS A 241 10.28 20.34 47.20
CA LYS A 241 10.10 21.80 47.38
C LYS A 241 11.20 22.56 48.16
N ARG A 242 12.15 21.86 48.80
CA ARG A 242 13.30 22.43 49.55
C ARG A 242 14.63 22.41 48.79
N ARG A 243 14.71 21.82 47.59
CA ARG A 243 15.93 21.79 46.76
C ARG A 243 15.53 21.74 45.29
N GLN A 244 16.02 22.69 44.49
CA GLN A 244 15.72 22.73 43.05
C GLN A 244 16.17 21.43 42.36
N TYR A 245 15.45 21.08 41.29
CA TYR A 245 15.73 19.94 40.41
C TYR A 245 15.96 18.62 41.16
N THR A 246 15.17 18.35 42.21
CA THR A 246 15.30 17.15 43.05
C THR A 246 13.99 16.36 43.09
N LEU A 247 14.05 15.06 42.78
CA LEU A 247 12.93 14.13 42.84
C LEU A 247 13.06 13.14 44.01
N ALA A 248 11.94 12.75 44.59
CA ALA A 248 11.81 11.68 45.57
C ALA A 248 11.07 10.48 44.96
N PHE A 249 11.79 9.37 44.78
CA PHE A 249 11.25 8.10 44.27
C PHE A 249 10.98 7.17 45.44
N THR A 250 9.77 6.63 45.56
CA THR A 250 9.36 5.75 46.65
C THR A 250 8.66 4.50 46.11
N SER A 251 9.07 3.31 46.53
CA SER A 251 8.40 2.05 46.13
C SER A 251 7.04 1.87 46.79
N ALA A 252 6.22 0.97 46.24
CA ALA A 252 5.00 0.51 46.89
C ALA A 252 5.28 -0.30 48.19
N GLY A 253 4.22 -0.54 48.98
CA GLY A 253 4.19 -1.50 50.09
C GLY A 253 4.57 -0.96 51.48
N ALA A 254 4.38 -1.79 52.51
CA ALA A 254 4.57 -1.42 53.91
C ALA A 254 6.05 -1.14 54.30
N GLN A 255 7.02 -1.65 53.53
CA GLN A 255 8.45 -1.38 53.69
C GLN A 255 9.00 -0.43 52.60
N ALA A 256 8.16 0.52 52.13
CA ALA A 256 8.49 1.48 51.08
C ALA A 256 9.85 2.18 51.30
N GLN A 257 10.81 1.89 50.42
CA GLN A 257 12.10 2.58 50.42
C GLN A 257 11.99 3.86 49.58
N THR A 258 12.62 4.94 50.05
CA THR A 258 12.69 6.22 49.33
C THR A 258 14.13 6.55 48.97
N TYR A 259 14.35 6.94 47.71
CA TYR A 259 15.59 7.53 47.22
C TYR A 259 15.32 8.94 46.69
N HIS A 260 16.24 9.86 46.97
CA HIS A 260 16.20 11.24 46.48
C HIS A 260 17.32 11.43 45.48
N VAL A 261 17.00 11.94 44.28
CA VAL A 261 17.95 12.18 43.18
C VAL A 261 17.94 13.67 42.86
N SER A 262 19.11 14.30 42.83
CA SER A 262 19.32 15.69 42.47
C SER A 262 19.93 15.74 41.07
N PHE A 263 19.23 16.39 40.15
CA PHE A 263 19.66 16.64 38.77
C PHE A 263 20.35 18.01 38.67
N GLU A 264 21.17 18.19 37.65
CA GLU A 264 21.89 19.46 37.43
C GLU A 264 21.06 20.43 36.57
N THR A 265 20.27 19.91 35.62
CA THR A 265 19.47 20.72 34.70
C THR A 265 17.95 20.56 34.91
N LEU A 266 17.21 21.65 34.62
CA LEU A 266 15.74 21.63 34.59
C LEU A 266 15.21 20.64 33.51
N THR A 267 15.92 20.50 32.40
CA THR A 267 15.57 19.62 31.27
C THR A 267 15.64 18.14 31.65
N GLU A 268 16.70 17.71 32.32
CA GLU A 268 16.77 16.34 32.87
C GLU A 268 15.70 16.14 33.93
N TYR A 269 15.55 17.07 34.87
CA TYR A 269 14.54 17.00 35.92
C TYR A 269 13.13 16.77 35.35
N GLN A 270 12.72 17.57 34.35
CA GLN A 270 11.41 17.42 33.70
C GLN A 270 11.26 16.10 32.95
N ARG A 271 12.33 15.62 32.29
CA ARG A 271 12.36 14.34 31.56
C ARG A 271 12.24 13.15 32.52
N TRP A 272 13.06 13.10 33.56
CA TRP A 272 13.00 12.09 34.63
C TRP A 272 11.65 12.13 35.35
N HIS A 273 11.10 13.31 35.64
CA HIS A 273 9.79 13.44 36.27
C HIS A 273 8.67 12.87 35.40
N ARG A 274 8.62 13.22 34.10
CA ARG A 274 7.62 12.68 33.15
C ARG A 274 7.69 11.16 33.10
N GLN A 275 8.84 10.60 32.76
CA GLN A 275 8.98 9.15 32.54
C GLN A 275 8.69 8.35 33.81
N ALA A 276 9.23 8.77 34.96
CA ALA A 276 9.00 8.06 36.21
C ALA A 276 7.56 8.21 36.72
N SER A 277 6.89 9.33 36.47
CA SER A 277 5.46 9.49 36.79
C SER A 277 4.60 8.55 35.96
N THR A 278 4.90 8.40 34.66
CA THR A 278 4.25 7.41 33.79
C THR A 278 4.44 6.00 34.36
N VAL A 279 5.68 5.60 34.64
CA VAL A 279 5.99 4.26 35.21
C VAL A 279 5.25 3.99 36.53
N VAL A 280 5.21 4.96 37.46
CA VAL A 280 4.45 4.83 38.72
C VAL A 280 2.95 4.60 38.48
N SER A 281 2.39 5.23 37.45
CA SER A 281 0.96 5.14 37.11
C SER A 281 0.56 3.86 36.37
N MET A 282 1.52 3.11 35.82
CA MET A 282 1.25 1.85 35.13
C MET A 282 0.72 0.79 36.11
N ARG A 283 -0.41 0.17 35.78
CA ARG A 283 -1.03 -0.90 36.61
C ARG A 283 -0.55 -2.31 36.26
N LEU A 284 0.18 -2.45 35.16
CA LEU A 284 0.78 -3.69 34.68
C LEU A 284 2.26 -3.42 34.42
N SER A 285 3.12 -4.34 34.84
CA SER A 285 4.55 -4.30 34.58
C SER A 285 4.84 -4.71 33.13
N MET A 286 4.54 -3.78 32.22
CA MET A 286 4.80 -3.87 30.79
C MET A 286 6.02 -3.02 30.44
N VAL A 287 6.88 -3.54 29.55
CA VAL A 287 8.01 -2.79 28.99
C VAL A 287 7.94 -2.88 27.47
N ASP A 288 7.86 -1.71 26.82
CA ASP A 288 7.85 -1.62 25.36
C ASP A 288 9.20 -1.13 24.83
N LEU A 289 9.87 -2.04 24.14
CA LEU A 289 11.16 -1.89 23.47
C LEU A 289 11.02 -2.11 21.95
N SER A 290 9.83 -1.89 21.37
CA SER A 290 9.65 -2.01 19.92
C SER A 290 10.22 -0.83 19.12
N CYS A 291 10.70 -1.09 17.90
CA CYS A 291 11.20 -0.07 16.96
C CYS A 291 12.45 0.74 17.41
N TYR A 292 13.32 0.21 18.29
CA TYR A 292 14.53 0.92 18.75
C TYR A 292 15.84 0.47 18.10
N SER A 293 15.78 -0.46 17.13
CA SER A 293 16.95 -1.04 16.47
C SER A 293 17.91 -1.68 17.48
N LEU A 294 17.37 -2.47 18.41
CA LEU A 294 18.13 -3.26 19.38
C LEU A 294 18.67 -4.54 18.74
N GLU A 295 19.89 -4.94 19.08
CA GLU A 295 20.44 -6.27 18.75
C GLU A 295 20.39 -7.23 19.94
N GLU A 296 20.32 -6.68 21.16
CA GLU A 296 20.31 -7.39 22.43
C GLU A 296 19.31 -6.75 23.40
N VAL A 297 18.86 -7.50 24.42
CA VAL A 297 18.03 -6.97 25.50
C VAL A 297 18.96 -6.23 26.48
N PRO A 298 18.69 -4.97 26.87
CA PRO A 298 19.56 -4.23 27.77
C PRO A 298 19.79 -4.98 29.09
N GLU A 299 21.03 -5.29 29.45
CA GLU A 299 21.36 -6.12 30.63
C GLU A 299 20.73 -5.61 31.94
N HIS A 300 20.53 -4.29 32.05
CA HIS A 300 19.90 -3.67 33.21
C HIS A 300 18.43 -4.08 33.39
N LEU A 301 17.75 -4.55 32.34
CA LEU A 301 16.37 -5.02 32.38
C LEU A 301 16.23 -6.31 33.19
N PHE A 302 17.22 -7.22 33.10
CA PHE A 302 17.22 -8.49 33.85
C PHE A 302 17.38 -8.34 35.38
N TYR A 303 17.45 -7.11 35.89
CA TYR A 303 17.32 -6.81 37.32
C TYR A 303 15.85 -6.59 37.76
N SER A 304 14.92 -6.30 36.84
CA SER A 304 13.48 -6.27 37.13
C SER A 304 12.93 -7.70 37.07
N GLN A 305 12.38 -8.15 38.20
CA GLN A 305 11.76 -9.48 38.34
C GLN A 305 10.23 -9.42 38.20
N ASP A 306 9.68 -8.22 38.01
CA ASP A 306 8.25 -7.96 37.96
C ASP A 306 7.68 -7.86 36.54
N ILE A 307 8.50 -7.93 35.47
CA ILE A 307 8.03 -7.83 34.08
C ILE A 307 7.06 -8.98 33.74
N ILE A 308 5.86 -8.61 33.29
CA ILE A 308 4.80 -9.52 32.84
C ILE A 308 4.63 -9.46 31.32
N TYR A 309 4.84 -8.30 30.71
CA TYR A 309 4.70 -8.08 29.26
C TYR A 309 5.98 -7.43 28.70
N LEU A 310 6.61 -8.04 27.71
CA LEU A 310 7.81 -7.52 27.03
C LEU A 310 7.58 -7.44 25.52
N ASN A 311 7.50 -6.23 24.99
CA ASN A 311 7.43 -6.00 23.55
C ASN A 311 8.82 -5.66 23.00
N LEU A 312 9.34 -6.48 22.10
CA LEU A 312 10.60 -6.34 21.36
C LEU A 312 10.35 -6.33 19.83
N ARG A 313 9.10 -6.08 19.39
CA ARG A 313 8.72 -6.03 17.97
C ARG A 313 9.59 -5.09 17.16
N HIS A 314 9.94 -5.49 15.94
CA HIS A 314 10.68 -4.69 14.97
C HIS A 314 12.00 -4.16 15.54
N ASN A 315 12.95 -5.08 15.68
CA ASN A 315 14.33 -4.82 16.09
C ASN A 315 15.25 -5.77 15.27
N PHE A 316 16.48 -5.96 15.71
CA PHE A 316 17.50 -6.81 15.07
C PHE A 316 18.03 -7.88 16.04
N MET A 317 17.14 -8.38 16.90
CA MET A 317 17.45 -9.42 17.90
C MET A 317 17.90 -10.72 17.24
N ARG A 318 18.76 -11.50 17.91
CA ARG A 318 19.34 -12.74 17.38
C ARG A 318 18.96 -13.95 18.23
N SER A 319 18.77 -15.11 17.58
CA SER A 319 18.50 -16.38 18.25
C SER A 319 19.69 -16.88 19.07
N SER A 320 20.91 -16.65 18.58
CA SER A 320 22.18 -17.05 19.22
C SER A 320 23.28 -16.00 18.99
N GLY A 321 24.37 -16.11 19.76
CA GLY A 321 25.52 -15.19 19.73
C GLY A 321 25.62 -14.28 20.94
N ALA A 322 26.46 -13.23 20.87
CA ALA A 322 26.50 -12.20 21.90
C ALA A 322 25.17 -11.42 21.91
N GLY A 323 24.59 -11.22 23.10
CA GLY A 323 23.30 -10.56 23.26
C GLY A 323 22.06 -11.41 22.94
N SER A 324 22.20 -12.75 22.86
CA SER A 324 21.12 -13.67 22.51
C SER A 324 19.92 -13.61 23.46
N LEU A 325 18.79 -14.13 22.96
CA LEU A 325 17.54 -14.25 23.72
C LEU A 325 17.60 -15.26 24.87
N ASP A 326 18.70 -15.99 25.06
CA ASP A 326 18.83 -17.03 26.10
C ASP A 326 18.69 -16.49 27.53
N SER A 327 19.10 -15.25 27.76
CA SER A 327 18.91 -14.58 29.05
C SER A 327 17.43 -14.28 29.39
N LEU A 328 16.48 -14.42 28.45
CA LEU A 328 15.05 -14.15 28.72
C LEU A 328 14.44 -15.09 29.78
N CYS A 329 14.98 -16.30 29.99
CA CYS A 329 14.52 -17.20 31.05
C CYS A 329 14.74 -16.65 32.47
N ARG A 330 15.51 -15.56 32.62
CA ARG A 330 15.70 -14.82 33.88
C ARG A 330 14.42 -14.07 34.33
N PHE A 331 13.44 -13.84 33.44
CA PHE A 331 12.19 -13.14 33.76
C PHE A 331 11.12 -14.09 34.34
N SER A 332 11.17 -14.28 35.66
CA SER A 332 10.34 -15.24 36.40
C SER A 332 8.83 -14.96 36.46
N GLN A 333 8.34 -13.87 35.86
CA GLN A 333 6.92 -13.49 35.82
C GLN A 333 6.39 -13.19 34.40
N LEU A 334 7.21 -13.42 33.37
CA LEU A 334 6.88 -13.05 31.99
C LEU A 334 5.74 -13.91 31.44
N LYS A 335 4.65 -13.27 31.03
CA LYS A 335 3.46 -13.91 30.44
C LYS A 335 3.30 -13.62 28.96
N SER A 336 3.66 -12.42 28.51
CA SER A 336 3.51 -12.01 27.12
C SER A 336 4.85 -11.52 26.56
N LEU A 337 5.25 -12.11 25.43
CA LEU A 337 6.49 -11.80 24.73
C LEU A 337 6.23 -11.58 23.24
N ASN A 338 6.56 -10.40 22.74
CA ASN A 338 6.46 -10.08 21.31
C ASN A 338 7.85 -9.87 20.69
N LEU A 339 8.27 -10.82 19.86
CA LEU A 339 9.53 -10.82 19.10
C LEU A 339 9.29 -10.69 17.59
N SER A 340 8.10 -10.26 17.15
CA SER A 340 7.78 -10.14 15.73
C SER A 340 8.73 -9.20 14.97
N HIS A 341 9.02 -9.52 13.70
CA HIS A 341 9.93 -8.75 12.82
C HIS A 341 11.36 -8.56 13.38
N ASN A 342 12.03 -9.62 13.84
CA ASN A 342 13.42 -9.56 14.34
C ASN A 342 14.48 -10.28 13.48
N ARG A 343 14.06 -11.05 12.46
CA ARG A 343 14.95 -11.84 11.57
C ARG A 343 15.73 -12.96 12.30
N LEU A 344 15.14 -13.59 13.32
CA LEU A 344 15.80 -14.60 14.16
C LEU A 344 16.35 -15.83 13.40
N GLY A 345 15.74 -16.23 12.28
CA GLY A 345 16.12 -17.38 11.45
C GLY A 345 15.81 -18.76 12.08
N GLU A 346 16.22 -18.96 13.33
CA GLU A 346 15.93 -20.15 14.13
C GLU A 346 15.16 -19.80 15.40
N PHE A 347 14.40 -20.76 15.94
CA PHE A 347 13.62 -20.55 17.16
C PHE A 347 14.54 -20.67 18.39
N PRO A 348 14.64 -19.64 19.26
CA PRO A 348 15.43 -19.69 20.49
C PRO A 348 14.82 -20.69 21.49
N VAL A 349 15.40 -21.89 21.59
CA VAL A 349 14.91 -23.01 22.41
C VAL A 349 14.77 -22.65 23.89
N SER A 350 15.59 -21.71 24.37
CA SER A 350 15.55 -21.10 25.71
C SER A 350 14.20 -20.47 26.07
N LEU A 351 13.41 -20.00 25.09
CA LEU A 351 12.04 -19.53 25.36
C LEU A 351 11.12 -20.64 25.88
N CYS A 352 11.38 -21.90 25.53
CA CYS A 352 10.60 -23.06 26.00
C CYS A 352 10.80 -23.37 27.50
N GLU A 353 11.70 -22.65 28.19
CA GLU A 353 11.90 -22.74 29.63
C GLU A 353 11.03 -21.74 30.41
N ILE A 354 10.45 -20.74 29.73
CA ILE A 354 9.61 -19.69 30.33
C ILE A 354 8.18 -20.20 30.51
N SER A 355 8.00 -21.14 31.43
CA SER A 355 6.71 -21.82 31.69
C SER A 355 5.55 -20.89 32.12
N THR A 356 5.84 -19.62 32.44
CA THR A 356 4.84 -18.59 32.74
C THR A 356 4.20 -17.95 31.51
N LEU A 357 4.73 -18.18 30.29
CA LEU A 357 4.18 -17.59 29.06
C LEU A 357 2.74 -18.05 28.78
N THR A 358 1.85 -17.08 28.59
CA THR A 358 0.49 -17.23 28.05
C THR A 358 0.38 -16.71 26.61
N GLU A 359 1.26 -15.81 26.18
CA GLU A 359 1.26 -15.22 24.85
C GLU A 359 2.69 -15.17 24.28
N LEU A 360 2.88 -15.70 23.08
CA LEU A 360 4.13 -15.59 22.32
C LEU A 360 3.85 -15.17 20.89
N ASN A 361 4.40 -14.02 20.48
CA ASN A 361 4.40 -13.60 19.09
C ASN A 361 5.84 -13.64 18.55
N ILE A 362 6.08 -14.46 17.53
CA ILE A 362 7.37 -14.61 16.85
C ILE A 362 7.21 -14.57 15.32
N SER A 363 6.20 -13.86 14.83
CA SER A 363 5.91 -13.68 13.40
C SER A 363 7.03 -12.93 12.65
N CYS A 364 7.09 -13.10 11.34
CA CYS A 364 8.02 -12.41 10.43
C CYS A 364 9.51 -12.55 10.81
N ASN A 365 9.92 -13.72 11.31
CA ASN A 365 11.29 -14.00 11.75
C ASN A 365 12.11 -14.89 10.82
N GLY A 366 11.48 -15.55 9.84
CA GLY A 366 12.14 -16.47 8.92
C GLY A 366 12.38 -17.88 9.49
N LEU A 367 11.60 -18.29 10.50
CA LEU A 367 11.71 -19.60 11.11
C LEU A 367 11.38 -20.73 10.13
N CYS A 368 12.29 -21.67 9.93
CA CYS A 368 12.06 -22.85 9.07
C CYS A 368 11.37 -24.02 9.81
N SER A 369 11.56 -24.13 11.13
CA SER A 369 10.99 -25.19 11.96
C SER A 369 10.81 -24.74 13.41
N LEU A 370 10.02 -25.49 14.20
CA LEU A 370 9.90 -25.32 15.65
C LEU A 370 10.49 -26.52 16.42
N PRO A 371 11.09 -26.29 17.61
CA PRO A 371 11.63 -27.35 18.45
C PRO A 371 10.52 -28.11 19.18
N SER A 372 10.69 -29.42 19.40
CA SER A 372 9.76 -30.24 20.20
C SER A 372 9.59 -29.74 21.64
N GLN A 373 10.60 -29.04 22.16
CA GLN A 373 10.56 -28.36 23.45
C GLN A 373 9.42 -27.33 23.56
N ILE A 374 8.80 -26.86 22.46
CA ILE A 374 7.64 -25.95 22.48
C ILE A 374 6.49 -26.51 23.33
N GLY A 375 6.32 -27.83 23.36
CA GLY A 375 5.31 -28.53 24.18
C GLY A 375 5.47 -28.38 25.69
N LYS A 376 6.55 -27.75 26.18
CA LYS A 376 6.74 -27.39 27.60
C LYS A 376 5.92 -26.17 28.03
N LEU A 377 5.46 -25.33 27.11
CA LEU A 377 4.77 -24.07 27.42
C LEU A 377 3.29 -24.28 27.78
N LEU A 378 3.00 -25.12 28.78
CA LEU A 378 1.66 -25.61 29.10
C LEU A 378 0.60 -24.52 29.42
N ASN A 379 1.03 -23.30 29.74
CA ASN A 379 0.16 -22.14 29.99
C ASN A 379 -0.12 -21.29 28.73
N LEU A 380 0.45 -21.63 27.57
CA LEU A 380 0.36 -20.82 26.35
C LEU A 380 -1.07 -20.86 25.77
N GLN A 381 -1.66 -19.68 25.63
CA GLN A 381 -3.02 -19.44 25.12
C GLN A 381 -3.00 -18.88 23.69
N THR A 382 -1.96 -18.10 23.35
CA THR A 382 -1.82 -17.42 22.06
C THR A 382 -0.42 -17.61 21.49
N LEU A 383 -0.32 -18.09 20.24
CA LEU A 383 0.93 -18.31 19.52
C LEU A 383 0.85 -17.77 18.07
N TRP A 384 1.61 -16.72 17.76
CA TRP A 384 1.67 -16.14 16.40
C TRP A 384 2.97 -16.53 15.69
N LEU A 385 2.85 -17.23 14.56
CA LEU A 385 3.96 -17.77 13.76
C LEU A 385 3.91 -17.28 12.30
N ASP A 386 3.07 -16.31 11.98
CA ASP A 386 2.80 -15.85 10.61
C ASP A 386 4.05 -15.25 9.93
N GLY A 387 4.16 -15.31 8.60
CA GLY A 387 5.29 -14.73 7.85
C GLY A 387 6.64 -15.43 8.06
N ASN A 388 6.62 -16.68 8.52
CA ASN A 388 7.80 -17.53 8.66
C ASN A 388 7.93 -18.48 7.44
N PHE A 389 8.70 -19.55 7.56
CA PHE A 389 8.97 -20.51 6.48
C PHE A 389 8.60 -21.95 6.87
N LEU A 390 7.74 -22.11 7.88
CA LEU A 390 7.36 -23.40 8.47
C LEU A 390 6.65 -24.29 7.44
N THR A 391 7.05 -25.56 7.37
CA THR A 391 6.42 -26.60 6.55
C THR A 391 5.58 -27.58 7.36
N SER A 392 5.89 -27.73 8.65
CA SER A 392 5.23 -28.65 9.60
C SER A 392 5.32 -28.10 11.04
N LEU A 393 4.60 -28.73 11.96
CA LEU A 393 4.59 -28.40 13.40
C LEU A 393 4.90 -29.67 14.21
N PRO A 394 5.66 -29.58 15.32
CA PRO A 394 6.07 -30.74 16.10
C PRO A 394 4.89 -31.37 16.87
N GLU A 395 4.88 -32.70 17.01
CA GLU A 395 3.79 -33.43 17.66
C GLU A 395 3.59 -33.08 19.14
N GLU A 396 4.66 -32.69 19.82
CA GLU A 396 4.66 -32.27 21.22
C GLU A 396 3.92 -30.95 21.44
N MET A 397 3.68 -30.17 20.38
CA MET A 397 2.81 -28.98 20.43
C MET A 397 1.37 -29.34 20.81
N GLY A 398 0.93 -30.58 20.59
CA GLY A 398 -0.37 -31.09 21.05
C GLY A 398 -0.53 -31.10 22.58
N ASN A 399 0.54 -30.93 23.35
CA ASN A 399 0.48 -30.77 24.81
C ASN A 399 -0.03 -29.38 25.25
N LEU A 400 -0.14 -28.41 24.32
CA LEU A 400 -0.57 -27.03 24.60
C LEU A 400 -2.10 -26.92 24.76
N GLN A 401 -2.65 -27.64 25.75
CA GLN A 401 -4.08 -27.76 26.03
C GLN A 401 -4.75 -26.46 26.56
N GLN A 402 -4.06 -25.33 26.54
CA GLN A 402 -4.60 -23.99 26.80
C GLN A 402 -4.62 -23.10 25.55
N LEU A 403 -4.04 -23.55 24.44
CA LEU A 403 -3.88 -22.77 23.21
C LEU A 403 -5.22 -22.60 22.51
N SER A 404 -5.73 -21.37 22.47
CA SER A 404 -6.99 -21.00 21.79
C SER A 404 -6.76 -20.18 20.53
N CYS A 405 -5.57 -19.59 20.36
CA CYS A 405 -5.23 -18.78 19.19
C CYS A 405 -3.86 -19.19 18.61
N LEU A 406 -3.85 -19.55 17.31
CA LEU A 406 -2.68 -20.01 16.58
C LEU A 406 -2.66 -19.40 15.17
N GLY A 407 -1.69 -18.53 14.89
CA GLY A 407 -1.49 -17.92 13.57
C GLY A 407 -0.42 -18.64 12.76
N LEU A 408 -0.78 -19.15 11.56
CA LEU A 408 0.09 -19.92 10.66
C LEU A 408 0.12 -19.34 9.23
N SER A 409 -0.35 -18.12 9.05
CA SER A 409 -0.47 -17.45 7.74
C SER A 409 0.91 -17.17 7.12
N PHE A 410 1.00 -17.09 5.79
CA PHE A 410 2.24 -16.77 5.06
C PHE A 410 3.43 -17.63 5.49
N ASN A 411 3.24 -18.94 5.49
CA ASN A 411 4.26 -19.98 5.72
C ASN A 411 4.36 -20.90 4.47
N ASN A 412 4.93 -22.10 4.64
CA ASN A 412 5.16 -23.09 3.58
C ASN A 412 4.42 -24.41 3.83
N PHE A 413 3.26 -24.39 4.52
CA PHE A 413 2.45 -25.60 4.72
C PHE A 413 1.88 -26.12 3.40
N CYS A 414 2.16 -27.41 3.11
CA CYS A 414 1.67 -28.14 1.92
C CYS A 414 0.39 -28.95 2.20
N GLU A 415 0.13 -29.29 3.47
CA GLU A 415 -1.01 -30.05 3.97
C GLU A 415 -1.63 -29.36 5.19
N LEU A 416 -2.87 -29.71 5.54
CA LEU A 416 -3.51 -29.21 6.76
C LEU A 416 -2.81 -29.79 8.01
N PRO A 417 -2.43 -28.97 9.01
CA PRO A 417 -1.65 -29.41 10.16
C PRO A 417 -2.50 -30.28 11.09
N ALA A 418 -2.45 -31.60 10.90
CA ALA A 418 -3.22 -32.59 11.67
C ALA A 418 -3.05 -32.47 13.20
N ILE A 419 -1.97 -31.86 13.68
CA ILE A 419 -1.77 -31.58 15.11
C ILE A 419 -2.88 -30.72 15.73
N CYS A 420 -3.58 -29.89 14.94
CA CYS A 420 -4.72 -29.11 15.40
C CYS A 420 -5.90 -29.98 15.86
N GLU A 421 -5.97 -31.26 15.44
CA GLU A 421 -6.93 -32.24 15.98
C GLU A 421 -6.81 -32.39 17.52
N LYS A 422 -5.60 -32.20 18.08
CA LYS A 422 -5.32 -32.28 19.53
C LYS A 422 -5.57 -30.95 20.28
N LEU A 423 -5.82 -29.83 19.60
CA LEU A 423 -5.80 -28.47 20.16
C LEU A 423 -7.21 -27.89 20.38
N ILE A 424 -7.99 -28.59 21.21
CA ILE A 424 -9.45 -28.49 21.35
C ILE A 424 -10.05 -27.11 21.68
N LEU A 425 -9.24 -26.09 21.99
CA LEU A 425 -9.69 -24.72 22.29
C LEU A 425 -9.57 -23.75 21.10
N ILE A 426 -8.94 -24.15 20.00
CA ILE A 426 -8.82 -23.33 18.79
C ILE A 426 -10.13 -23.43 18.00
N ASP A 427 -10.75 -22.31 17.63
CA ASP A 427 -11.91 -22.30 16.73
C ASP A 427 -11.67 -21.65 15.35
N LYS A 428 -10.55 -20.93 15.15
CA LYS A 428 -10.09 -20.42 13.84
C LYS A 428 -8.79 -21.10 13.39
N LEU A 429 -8.83 -21.79 12.25
CA LEU A 429 -7.66 -22.29 11.53
C LEU A 429 -7.27 -21.30 10.43
N ALA A 430 -6.22 -20.51 10.68
CA ALA A 430 -5.72 -19.50 9.74
C ALA A 430 -4.43 -19.97 9.04
N LEU A 431 -4.54 -20.29 7.75
CA LEU A 431 -3.46 -20.77 6.88
C LEU A 431 -3.39 -20.00 5.55
N ALA A 432 -3.93 -18.78 5.50
CA ALA A 432 -3.83 -17.91 4.34
C ALA A 432 -2.38 -17.73 3.86
N GLY A 433 -2.13 -17.69 2.56
CA GLY A 433 -0.81 -17.42 1.99
C GLY A 433 0.19 -18.58 2.06
N ASN A 434 -0.26 -19.82 2.28
CA ASN A 434 0.59 -21.03 2.33
C ASN A 434 0.83 -21.63 0.93
N VAL A 435 1.03 -22.96 0.81
CA VAL A 435 1.24 -23.65 -0.48
C VAL A 435 0.38 -24.93 -0.61
N LEU A 436 -0.74 -24.99 0.11
CA LEU A 436 -1.68 -26.12 0.08
C LEU A 436 -2.17 -26.38 -1.35
N GLU A 437 -2.08 -27.61 -1.86
CA GLU A 437 -2.59 -27.98 -3.20
C GLU A 437 -3.97 -28.66 -3.18
N THR A 438 -4.35 -29.29 -2.05
CA THR A 438 -5.60 -30.04 -1.91
C THR A 438 -6.27 -29.76 -0.57
N LEU A 439 -7.57 -29.48 -0.59
CA LEU A 439 -8.38 -29.37 0.62
C LEU A 439 -8.80 -30.78 1.06
N ASP A 440 -8.05 -31.35 1.99
CA ASP A 440 -8.37 -32.63 2.62
C ASP A 440 -9.52 -32.45 3.62
N LEU A 441 -10.73 -32.87 3.22
CA LEU A 441 -11.89 -32.82 4.09
C LEU A 441 -11.85 -33.92 5.17
N ALA A 442 -11.14 -35.04 4.97
CA ALA A 442 -11.04 -36.08 5.99
C ALA A 442 -10.16 -35.66 7.18
N VAL A 443 -9.14 -34.82 6.96
CA VAL A 443 -8.39 -34.11 8.02
C VAL A 443 -9.29 -33.09 8.72
N LEU A 444 -10.02 -32.26 7.96
CA LEU A 444 -10.91 -31.25 8.53
C LEU A 444 -12.08 -31.88 9.32
N ASN A 445 -12.58 -33.05 8.92
CA ASN A 445 -13.65 -33.77 9.61
C ASN A 445 -13.24 -34.26 11.00
N ARG A 446 -11.94 -34.53 11.25
CA ARG A 446 -11.44 -34.87 12.60
C ARG A 446 -11.30 -33.63 13.50
N MET A 447 -11.10 -32.46 12.92
CA MET A 447 -11.04 -31.16 13.64
C MET A 447 -12.43 -30.64 14.02
N SER A 448 -13.18 -31.45 14.78
CA SER A 448 -14.61 -31.27 15.14
C SER A 448 -14.93 -30.08 16.08
N HIS A 449 -13.96 -29.20 16.32
CA HIS A 449 -14.05 -28.00 17.15
C HIS A 449 -13.78 -26.71 16.36
N ILE A 450 -13.14 -26.80 15.18
CA ILE A 450 -12.87 -25.66 14.30
C ILE A 450 -14.17 -25.16 13.66
N LYS A 451 -14.41 -23.85 13.72
CA LYS A 451 -15.57 -23.16 13.16
C LYS A 451 -15.21 -22.31 11.94
N ASN A 452 -14.05 -21.66 11.99
CA ASN A 452 -13.59 -20.71 10.98
C ASN A 452 -12.34 -21.26 10.30
N VAL A 453 -12.37 -21.39 8.97
CA VAL A 453 -11.29 -21.94 8.15
C VAL A 453 -10.88 -20.89 7.12
N ASP A 454 -9.64 -20.42 7.15
CA ASP A 454 -9.11 -19.42 6.22
C ASP A 454 -7.88 -19.99 5.49
N LEU A 455 -8.08 -20.38 4.22
CA LEU A 455 -7.10 -20.99 3.33
C LEU A 455 -6.82 -20.12 2.10
N ARG A 456 -7.05 -18.80 2.18
CA ARG A 456 -6.82 -17.86 1.08
C ARG A 456 -5.40 -17.93 0.51
N LEU A 457 -5.19 -17.46 -0.73
CA LEU A 457 -3.85 -17.26 -1.30
C LEU A 457 -2.97 -18.53 -1.24
N ASN A 458 -3.59 -19.68 -1.47
CA ASN A 458 -2.94 -20.99 -1.54
C ASN A 458 -2.97 -21.51 -2.99
N ASN A 459 -2.49 -22.74 -3.19
CA ASN A 459 -2.46 -23.41 -4.49
C ASN A 459 -3.59 -24.43 -4.65
N LEU A 460 -4.71 -24.31 -3.91
CA LEU A 460 -5.74 -25.35 -3.86
C LEU A 460 -6.35 -25.58 -5.25
N LYS A 461 -6.27 -26.81 -5.76
CA LYS A 461 -6.79 -27.22 -7.07
C LYS A 461 -8.11 -27.97 -6.99
N ARG A 462 -8.37 -28.64 -5.86
CA ARG A 462 -9.55 -29.48 -5.60
C ARG A 462 -9.76 -29.70 -4.09
N ALA A 463 -10.98 -30.03 -3.70
CA ALA A 463 -11.26 -30.74 -2.46
C ALA A 463 -11.10 -32.26 -2.64
N ALA A 464 -10.80 -32.97 -1.55
CA ALA A 464 -10.75 -34.44 -1.49
C ALA A 464 -11.65 -34.93 -0.35
N ALA A 465 -12.49 -35.93 -0.63
CA ALA A 465 -13.61 -36.34 0.22
C ALA A 465 -13.73 -37.88 0.30
N ASP A 466 -13.00 -38.50 1.21
CA ASP A 466 -12.99 -39.96 1.38
C ASP A 466 -13.99 -40.47 2.44
N THR A 467 -14.76 -39.58 3.09
CA THR A 467 -15.65 -39.92 4.22
C THR A 467 -17.06 -39.34 4.04
N LEU A 468 -18.08 -40.18 4.26
CA LEU A 468 -19.49 -39.79 4.19
C LEU A 468 -19.97 -38.95 5.39
N GLU A 469 -19.26 -39.00 6.52
CA GLU A 469 -19.52 -38.12 7.66
C GLU A 469 -18.72 -36.81 7.52
N GLY A 470 -19.42 -35.73 7.14
CA GLY A 470 -18.84 -34.39 7.06
C GLY A 470 -18.75 -33.66 8.40
N ASN A 471 -17.83 -32.70 8.47
CA ASN A 471 -17.62 -31.81 9.61
C ASN A 471 -18.92 -31.03 9.95
N LYS A 472 -19.24 -30.96 11.25
CA LYS A 472 -20.45 -30.33 11.80
C LYS A 472 -20.16 -29.06 12.63
N SER A 473 -18.90 -28.65 12.75
CA SER A 473 -18.45 -27.48 13.51
C SER A 473 -18.13 -26.27 12.63
N VAL A 474 -17.66 -26.47 11.39
CA VAL A 474 -17.28 -25.40 10.47
C VAL A 474 -18.52 -24.63 10.01
N THR A 475 -18.56 -23.35 10.35
CA THR A 475 -19.61 -22.39 9.98
C THR A 475 -19.12 -21.31 9.01
N TYR A 476 -17.81 -21.04 8.98
CA TYR A 476 -17.18 -20.05 8.10
C TYR A 476 -16.00 -20.69 7.36
N MET A 477 -15.97 -20.58 6.03
CA MET A 477 -14.85 -21.04 5.21
C MET A 477 -14.48 -19.98 4.17
N ASP A 478 -13.19 -19.70 4.03
CA ASP A 478 -12.62 -18.76 3.06
C ASP A 478 -11.51 -19.43 2.24
N LEU A 479 -11.78 -19.56 0.94
CA LEU A 479 -10.97 -20.24 -0.06
C LEU A 479 -10.57 -19.28 -1.21
N ARG A 480 -10.66 -17.96 -1.02
CA ARG A 480 -10.37 -16.97 -2.08
C ARG A 480 -8.93 -17.07 -2.59
N ASP A 481 -8.70 -16.57 -3.80
CA ASP A 481 -7.37 -16.45 -4.40
C ASP A 481 -6.64 -17.82 -4.46
N ASN A 482 -7.35 -18.83 -4.95
CA ASN A 482 -6.86 -20.20 -5.12
C ASN A 482 -7.02 -20.65 -6.59
N GLN A 483 -6.80 -21.93 -6.89
CA GLN A 483 -6.76 -22.47 -8.26
C GLN A 483 -7.83 -23.55 -8.50
N MET A 484 -8.90 -23.59 -7.71
CA MET A 484 -9.88 -24.68 -7.72
C MET A 484 -10.72 -24.65 -8.99
N THR A 485 -10.91 -25.80 -9.64
CA THR A 485 -11.78 -25.92 -10.83
C THR A 485 -13.19 -26.40 -10.50
N ASP A 486 -13.34 -27.17 -9.42
CA ASP A 486 -14.58 -27.83 -9.03
C ASP A 486 -14.59 -27.95 -7.50
N LEU A 487 -15.74 -27.68 -6.85
CA LEU A 487 -15.85 -27.64 -5.39
C LEU A 487 -17.15 -28.29 -4.90
N ASP A 488 -17.03 -29.42 -4.21
CA ASP A 488 -18.12 -30.07 -3.49
C ASP A 488 -17.87 -29.98 -1.97
N LEU A 489 -18.77 -29.30 -1.27
CA LEU A 489 -18.85 -29.20 0.19
C LEU A 489 -20.25 -29.61 0.68
N SER A 490 -20.95 -30.47 -0.06
CA SER A 490 -22.27 -31.03 0.33
C SER A 490 -22.26 -31.72 1.69
N SER A 491 -21.11 -32.24 2.12
CA SER A 491 -20.90 -32.84 3.44
C SER A 491 -20.88 -31.82 4.59
N LEU A 492 -20.58 -30.55 4.33
CA LEU A 492 -20.45 -29.50 5.35
C LEU A 492 -21.82 -28.91 5.74
N GLY A 493 -22.62 -29.72 6.42
CA GLY A 493 -23.99 -29.39 6.83
C GLY A 493 -24.13 -28.06 7.58
N SER A 494 -23.14 -27.70 8.40
CA SER A 494 -23.17 -26.54 9.29
C SER A 494 -22.68 -25.22 8.66
N LEU A 495 -22.24 -25.22 7.40
CA LEU A 495 -21.63 -24.06 6.76
C LEU A 495 -22.64 -22.90 6.63
N GLU A 496 -22.36 -21.77 7.28
CA GLU A 496 -23.18 -20.56 7.26
C GLU A 496 -22.68 -19.54 6.24
N GLN A 497 -21.36 -19.46 6.04
CA GLN A 497 -20.72 -18.51 5.13
C GLN A 497 -19.58 -19.19 4.35
N LEU A 498 -19.61 -19.04 3.03
CA LEU A 498 -18.53 -19.47 2.13
C LEU A 498 -18.03 -18.29 1.29
N HIS A 499 -16.73 -18.03 1.38
CA HIS A 499 -15.98 -17.24 0.42
C HIS A 499 -15.19 -18.18 -0.50
N CYS A 500 -15.43 -18.11 -1.80
CA CYS A 500 -14.73 -18.89 -2.83
C CYS A 500 -14.47 -18.06 -4.11
N GLU A 501 -14.49 -16.73 -3.98
CA GLU A 501 -14.19 -15.77 -5.04
C GLU A 501 -12.78 -15.98 -5.64
N ARG A 502 -12.56 -15.51 -6.87
CA ARG A 502 -11.25 -15.51 -7.55
C ARG A 502 -10.58 -16.89 -7.57
N ASN A 503 -11.35 -17.88 -8.02
CA ASN A 503 -10.90 -19.24 -8.32
C ASN A 503 -11.17 -19.53 -9.82
N LYS A 504 -11.23 -20.81 -10.21
CA LYS A 504 -11.55 -21.25 -11.58
C LYS A 504 -12.77 -22.18 -11.60
N LEU A 505 -13.65 -22.05 -10.60
CA LEU A 505 -14.77 -22.97 -10.34
C LEU A 505 -15.74 -22.98 -11.52
N LYS A 506 -16.08 -24.16 -12.03
CA LYS A 506 -17.12 -24.39 -13.06
C LYS A 506 -18.43 -24.88 -12.45
N GLU A 507 -18.31 -25.78 -11.47
CA GLU A 507 -19.41 -26.32 -10.70
C GLU A 507 -19.13 -26.16 -9.21
N LEU A 508 -20.16 -25.79 -8.47
CA LEU A 508 -20.14 -25.57 -7.03
C LEU A 508 -21.32 -26.31 -6.41
N THR A 509 -21.05 -27.26 -5.52
CA THR A 509 -22.06 -28.10 -4.86
C THR A 509 -21.99 -27.93 -3.34
N LEU A 510 -23.09 -27.52 -2.71
CA LEU A 510 -23.15 -27.13 -1.29
C LEU A 510 -24.36 -27.70 -0.55
N SER A 511 -24.20 -27.88 0.76
CA SER A 511 -25.31 -28.04 1.70
C SER A 511 -26.03 -26.69 1.89
N GLY A 512 -27.36 -26.69 1.79
CA GLY A 512 -28.19 -25.52 2.10
C GLY A 512 -28.72 -25.45 3.54
N PHE A 513 -28.40 -26.40 4.42
CA PHE A 513 -29.05 -26.50 5.74
C PHE A 513 -28.88 -25.24 6.62
N SER A 514 -27.66 -24.71 6.72
CA SER A 514 -27.31 -23.55 7.55
C SER A 514 -26.89 -22.30 6.76
N LEU A 515 -26.80 -22.38 5.42
CA LEU A 515 -26.17 -21.36 4.59
C LEU A 515 -26.91 -20.01 4.66
N ARG A 516 -26.17 -18.95 4.99
CA ARG A 516 -26.62 -17.57 5.15
C ARG A 516 -26.03 -16.62 4.11
N ALA A 517 -24.77 -16.80 3.75
CA ALA A 517 -24.10 -16.03 2.70
C ALA A 517 -23.21 -16.91 1.81
N LEU A 518 -23.27 -16.67 0.51
CA LEU A 518 -22.37 -17.29 -0.48
C LEU A 518 -21.75 -16.20 -1.35
N TYR A 519 -20.41 -16.17 -1.38
CA TYR A 519 -19.61 -15.31 -2.23
C TYR A 519 -18.78 -16.19 -3.17
N ALA A 520 -19.07 -16.15 -4.47
CA ALA A 520 -18.38 -16.94 -5.51
C ALA A 520 -17.98 -16.10 -6.73
N ASN A 521 -17.81 -14.79 -6.52
CA ASN A 521 -17.51 -13.82 -7.57
C ASN A 521 -16.20 -14.12 -8.31
N SER A 522 -16.08 -13.74 -9.58
CA SER A 522 -14.87 -13.93 -10.41
C SER A 522 -14.43 -15.40 -10.48
N ASN A 523 -15.28 -16.23 -11.06
CA ASN A 523 -15.06 -17.65 -11.30
C ASN A 523 -15.48 -18.02 -12.75
N CYS A 524 -15.61 -19.31 -13.06
CA CYS A 524 -16.06 -19.81 -14.34
C CYS A 524 -17.43 -20.53 -14.24
N LEU A 525 -18.25 -20.21 -13.23
CA LEU A 525 -19.39 -21.03 -12.84
C LEU A 525 -20.43 -21.12 -13.94
N SER A 526 -20.77 -22.34 -14.33
CA SER A 526 -21.89 -22.69 -15.21
C SER A 526 -23.06 -23.31 -14.43
N ALA A 527 -22.81 -23.89 -13.25
CA ALA A 527 -23.84 -24.44 -12.37
C ALA A 527 -23.50 -24.20 -10.89
N VAL A 528 -24.53 -23.95 -10.08
CA VAL A 528 -24.46 -23.84 -8.61
C VAL A 528 -25.57 -24.68 -8.00
N ASN A 529 -25.18 -25.80 -7.40
CA ASN A 529 -26.06 -26.83 -6.88
C ASN A 529 -26.15 -26.72 -5.36
N ILE A 530 -27.31 -26.32 -4.81
CA ILE A 530 -27.49 -26.25 -3.35
C ILE A 530 -28.70 -27.10 -2.96
N TYR A 531 -28.48 -28.04 -2.04
CA TYR A 531 -29.54 -28.92 -1.52
C TYR A 531 -29.38 -29.13 0.00
N PRO A 532 -30.47 -29.08 0.80
CA PRO A 532 -31.81 -28.60 0.44
C PRO A 532 -31.80 -27.10 0.08
N VAL A 533 -32.95 -26.55 -0.34
CA VAL A 533 -33.09 -25.11 -0.62
C VAL A 533 -32.72 -24.28 0.62
N PRO A 534 -31.80 -23.30 0.53
CA PRO A 534 -31.22 -22.66 1.71
C PRO A 534 -32.16 -21.63 2.36
N GLY A 535 -32.91 -22.07 3.37
CA GLY A 535 -33.93 -21.26 4.06
C GLY A 535 -33.42 -20.11 4.94
N GLN A 536 -32.10 -19.98 5.11
CA GLN A 536 -31.46 -18.90 5.88
C GLN A 536 -30.63 -17.92 5.02
N LEU A 537 -30.55 -18.15 3.70
CA LEU A 537 -29.72 -17.35 2.79
C LEU A 537 -30.24 -15.91 2.69
N THR A 538 -29.37 -14.94 3.02
CA THR A 538 -29.64 -13.50 2.88
C THR A 538 -28.80 -12.84 1.80
N CYS A 539 -27.60 -13.38 1.49
CA CYS A 539 -26.68 -12.84 0.50
C CYS A 539 -26.22 -13.92 -0.49
N LEU A 540 -26.35 -13.65 -1.79
CA LEU A 540 -25.86 -14.50 -2.87
C LEU A 540 -25.13 -13.63 -3.90
N GLU A 541 -23.81 -13.75 -3.94
CA GLU A 541 -22.97 -13.04 -4.91
C GLU A 541 -22.29 -14.05 -5.83
N LEU A 542 -22.66 -13.99 -7.12
CA LEU A 542 -22.21 -14.87 -8.21
C LEU A 542 -21.71 -14.04 -9.41
N SER A 543 -21.25 -12.80 -9.22
CA SER A 543 -20.86 -11.93 -10.33
C SER A 543 -19.53 -12.35 -10.99
N HIS A 544 -19.30 -11.92 -12.24
CA HIS A 544 -18.16 -12.35 -13.06
C HIS A 544 -18.06 -13.88 -13.17
N ASN A 545 -19.09 -14.49 -13.79
CA ASN A 545 -19.22 -15.94 -13.99
C ASN A 545 -19.81 -16.26 -15.38
N GLN A 546 -20.17 -17.51 -15.65
CA GLN A 546 -20.66 -17.99 -16.95
C GLN A 546 -22.11 -18.50 -16.91
N LEU A 547 -22.89 -18.05 -15.91
CA LEU A 547 -24.26 -18.49 -15.68
C LEU A 547 -25.20 -17.97 -16.77
N GLN A 548 -25.99 -18.87 -17.36
CA GLN A 548 -26.95 -18.57 -18.43
C GLN A 548 -28.38 -18.30 -17.90
N CYS A 549 -28.66 -18.75 -16.67
CA CYS A 549 -29.94 -18.58 -15.97
C CYS A 549 -29.71 -18.37 -14.46
N VAL A 550 -30.72 -17.83 -13.78
CA VAL A 550 -30.78 -17.79 -12.30
C VAL A 550 -31.09 -19.20 -11.78
N PRO A 551 -30.39 -19.75 -10.77
CA PRO A 551 -30.73 -21.06 -10.20
C PRO A 551 -32.14 -21.10 -9.62
N ASP A 552 -32.92 -22.15 -9.91
CA ASP A 552 -34.32 -22.26 -9.45
C ASP A 552 -34.44 -22.17 -7.91
N TRP A 553 -33.54 -22.80 -7.17
CA TRP A 553 -33.53 -22.75 -5.70
C TRP A 553 -33.34 -21.32 -5.15
N ALA A 554 -32.68 -20.42 -5.89
CA ALA A 554 -32.52 -19.03 -5.48
C ALA A 554 -33.84 -18.24 -5.58
N CYS A 555 -34.77 -18.68 -6.44
CA CYS A 555 -36.13 -18.14 -6.50
C CYS A 555 -37.02 -18.63 -5.34
N GLU A 556 -36.60 -19.67 -4.61
CA GLU A 556 -37.31 -20.22 -3.45
C GLU A 556 -36.69 -19.79 -2.11
N ALA A 557 -35.52 -19.13 -2.14
CA ALA A 557 -34.79 -18.64 -0.97
C ALA A 557 -35.51 -17.45 -0.29
N LYS A 558 -36.49 -17.75 0.57
CA LYS A 558 -37.44 -16.79 1.17
C LYS A 558 -36.81 -15.62 1.95
N LYS A 559 -35.53 -15.68 2.31
CA LYS A 559 -34.81 -14.63 3.06
C LYS A 559 -33.78 -13.85 2.24
N LEU A 560 -33.67 -14.11 0.94
CA LEU A 560 -32.64 -13.52 0.08
C LEU A 560 -32.84 -12.00 -0.06
N GLU A 561 -32.01 -11.22 0.63
CA GLU A 561 -32.06 -9.75 0.61
C GLU A 561 -31.15 -9.16 -0.47
N VAL A 562 -30.05 -9.83 -0.81
CA VAL A 562 -29.05 -9.39 -1.81
C VAL A 562 -28.79 -10.51 -2.81
N LEU A 563 -29.02 -10.22 -4.08
CA LEU A 563 -28.62 -11.07 -5.21
C LEU A 563 -27.77 -10.26 -6.19
N ASP A 564 -26.50 -10.63 -6.34
CA ASP A 564 -25.63 -10.15 -7.42
C ASP A 564 -25.29 -11.30 -8.38
N MET A 565 -25.62 -11.09 -9.66
CA MET A 565 -25.28 -11.94 -10.79
C MET A 565 -24.75 -11.10 -11.96
N SER A 566 -24.15 -9.94 -11.68
CA SER A 566 -23.57 -9.06 -12.69
C SER A 566 -22.42 -9.73 -13.45
N HIS A 567 -22.12 -9.31 -14.68
CA HIS A 567 -21.08 -9.92 -15.53
C HIS A 567 -21.29 -11.45 -15.70
N ASN A 568 -22.45 -11.84 -16.22
CA ASN A 568 -22.81 -13.23 -16.54
C ASN A 568 -23.39 -13.32 -17.98
N LEU A 569 -24.05 -14.43 -18.32
CA LEU A 569 -24.62 -14.69 -19.64
C LEU A 569 -26.16 -14.75 -19.62
N LEU A 570 -26.82 -14.17 -18.61
CA LEU A 570 -28.26 -14.25 -18.39
C LEU A 570 -29.06 -13.63 -19.56
N VAL A 571 -30.02 -14.38 -20.11
CA VAL A 571 -30.88 -13.95 -21.23
C VAL A 571 -32.25 -13.43 -20.75
N GLU A 572 -32.81 -14.00 -19.69
CA GLU A 572 -33.99 -13.49 -19.01
C GLU A 572 -33.94 -13.80 -17.50
N LEU A 573 -34.82 -13.13 -16.73
CA LEU A 573 -34.99 -13.36 -15.28
C LEU A 573 -36.31 -14.09 -15.02
N PRO A 574 -36.33 -15.12 -14.14
CA PRO A 574 -37.56 -15.83 -13.80
C PRO A 574 -38.52 -14.93 -13.01
N SER A 575 -39.81 -14.94 -13.34
CA SER A 575 -40.83 -14.08 -12.71
C SER A 575 -40.88 -14.16 -11.18
N ARG A 576 -40.53 -15.32 -10.61
CA ARG A 576 -40.47 -15.56 -9.16
C ARG A 576 -39.46 -14.66 -8.44
N ILE A 577 -38.31 -14.31 -9.03
CA ILE A 577 -37.30 -13.48 -8.34
C ILE A 577 -37.80 -12.04 -8.14
N LEU A 578 -38.54 -11.51 -9.12
CA LEU A 578 -39.22 -10.22 -9.07
C LEU A 578 -40.53 -10.25 -8.24
N SER A 579 -40.85 -11.41 -7.65
CA SER A 579 -41.95 -11.60 -6.71
C SER A 579 -41.45 -11.86 -5.28
N SER A 580 -40.15 -11.69 -5.01
CA SER A 580 -39.59 -11.90 -3.66
C SER A 580 -39.97 -10.77 -2.70
N LEU A 581 -40.53 -11.15 -1.55
CA LEU A 581 -40.91 -10.24 -0.47
C LEU A 581 -39.75 -9.88 0.48
N SER A 582 -38.53 -10.34 0.21
CA SER A 582 -37.31 -10.04 0.98
C SER A 582 -36.21 -9.35 0.19
N LEU A 583 -36.24 -9.41 -1.15
CA LEU A 583 -35.14 -8.91 -2.01
C LEU A 583 -35.05 -7.37 -2.01
N ARG A 584 -33.98 -6.85 -1.40
CA ARG A 584 -33.65 -5.41 -1.29
C ARG A 584 -32.69 -4.94 -2.39
N LYS A 585 -31.77 -5.80 -2.81
CA LYS A 585 -30.78 -5.49 -3.85
C LYS A 585 -30.80 -6.57 -4.93
N LEU A 586 -31.00 -6.15 -6.18
CA LEU A 586 -30.86 -6.99 -7.36
C LEU A 586 -29.84 -6.36 -8.29
N MET A 587 -28.70 -7.02 -8.50
CA MET A 587 -27.63 -6.58 -9.39
C MET A 587 -27.44 -7.63 -10.48
N VAL A 588 -27.73 -7.25 -11.72
CA VAL A 588 -27.68 -8.10 -12.92
C VAL A 588 -27.07 -7.34 -14.10
N GLY A 589 -26.17 -6.38 -13.81
CA GLY A 589 -25.48 -5.60 -14.83
C GLY A 589 -24.59 -6.46 -15.72
N HIS A 590 -24.20 -5.98 -16.90
CA HIS A 590 -23.31 -6.69 -17.84
C HIS A 590 -23.79 -8.12 -18.16
N ASN A 591 -25.04 -8.23 -18.61
CA ASN A 591 -25.69 -9.49 -19.00
C ASN A 591 -26.29 -9.37 -20.42
N ARG A 592 -27.21 -10.26 -20.81
CA ARG A 592 -27.85 -10.29 -22.13
C ARG A 592 -29.38 -10.15 -22.05
N LEU A 593 -29.88 -9.51 -20.99
CA LEU A 593 -31.31 -9.35 -20.73
C LEU A 593 -31.96 -8.48 -21.81
N GLN A 594 -32.91 -9.04 -22.55
CA GLN A 594 -33.64 -8.33 -23.62
C GLN A 594 -34.90 -7.60 -23.10
N ARG A 595 -35.45 -8.06 -21.97
CA ARG A 595 -36.65 -7.53 -21.32
C ARG A 595 -36.58 -7.77 -19.81
N LEU A 596 -37.20 -6.87 -19.05
CA LEU A 596 -37.55 -7.10 -17.65
C LEU A 596 -39.05 -7.45 -17.57
N LEU A 597 -39.44 -8.38 -16.72
CA LEU A 597 -40.85 -8.76 -16.56
C LEU A 597 -41.60 -7.74 -15.69
N PRO A 598 -42.92 -7.50 -15.92
CA PRO A 598 -43.70 -6.58 -15.10
C PRO A 598 -43.77 -7.02 -13.64
N LEU A 599 -43.64 -6.05 -12.73
CA LEU A 599 -43.90 -6.25 -11.31
C LEU A 599 -45.41 -6.40 -11.08
N VAL A 600 -45.82 -7.50 -10.45
CA VAL A 600 -47.23 -7.81 -10.14
C VAL A 600 -47.60 -7.25 -8.75
N GLU A 601 -46.77 -7.54 -7.75
CA GLU A 601 -46.96 -7.15 -6.36
C GLU A 601 -46.03 -5.98 -5.97
N HIS A 602 -46.21 -5.42 -4.78
CA HIS A 602 -45.28 -4.41 -4.25
C HIS A 602 -44.05 -5.12 -3.65
N ILE A 603 -42.85 -4.70 -4.08
CA ILE A 603 -41.59 -5.32 -3.67
C ILE A 603 -40.78 -4.37 -2.78
N PRO A 604 -39.99 -4.89 -1.81
CA PRO A 604 -39.22 -4.05 -0.89
C PRO A 604 -37.94 -3.47 -1.51
N LEU A 605 -37.68 -3.72 -2.80
CA LEU A 605 -36.45 -3.42 -3.54
C LEU A 605 -35.98 -1.96 -3.39
N GLU A 606 -34.75 -1.80 -2.91
CA GLU A 606 -34.09 -0.51 -2.65
C GLU A 606 -33.03 -0.18 -3.71
N VAL A 607 -32.41 -1.21 -4.32
CA VAL A 607 -31.33 -1.11 -5.31
C VAL A 607 -31.61 -2.04 -6.49
N LEU A 608 -31.62 -1.47 -7.70
CA LEU A 608 -31.67 -2.23 -8.96
C LEU A 608 -30.53 -1.80 -9.89
N ASP A 609 -29.64 -2.72 -10.23
CA ASP A 609 -28.66 -2.55 -11.31
C ASP A 609 -28.95 -3.50 -12.47
N ILE A 610 -29.21 -2.92 -13.63
CA ILE A 610 -29.53 -3.56 -14.91
C ILE A 610 -28.66 -2.96 -16.05
N GLN A 611 -27.54 -2.31 -15.72
CA GLN A 611 -26.64 -1.69 -16.70
C GLN A 611 -26.06 -2.68 -17.71
N HIS A 612 -25.56 -2.22 -18.87
CA HIS A 612 -24.90 -3.06 -19.87
C HIS A 612 -25.70 -4.33 -20.23
N ASN A 613 -26.95 -4.13 -20.65
CA ASN A 613 -27.88 -5.17 -21.09
C ASN A 613 -28.49 -4.77 -22.45
N LEU A 614 -29.50 -5.52 -22.92
CA LEU A 614 -30.15 -5.33 -24.21
C LEU A 614 -31.59 -4.80 -24.07
N LEU A 615 -31.89 -4.07 -22.98
CA LEU A 615 -33.23 -3.60 -22.67
C LEU A 615 -33.63 -2.42 -23.57
N THR A 616 -34.78 -2.53 -24.22
CA THR A 616 -35.37 -1.43 -25.02
C THR A 616 -36.36 -0.57 -24.23
N LYS A 617 -37.03 -1.14 -23.22
CA LYS A 617 -37.97 -0.46 -22.30
C LYS A 617 -37.92 -1.07 -20.90
N LEU A 618 -38.18 -0.25 -19.89
CA LEU A 618 -38.45 -0.71 -18.52
C LEU A 618 -39.95 -0.98 -18.34
N PRO A 619 -40.37 -1.82 -17.37
CA PRO A 619 -41.79 -2.12 -17.18
C PRO A 619 -42.56 -0.93 -16.61
N GLU A 620 -43.76 -0.66 -17.13
CA GLU A 620 -44.62 0.44 -16.66
C GLU A 620 -44.97 0.35 -15.16
N THR A 621 -45.01 -0.86 -14.60
CA THR A 621 -45.28 -1.06 -13.15
C THR A 621 -44.06 -0.85 -12.26
N LEU A 622 -42.85 -0.61 -12.80
CA LEU A 622 -41.59 -0.58 -12.03
C LEU A 622 -41.64 0.44 -10.89
N PHE A 623 -41.77 1.73 -11.19
CA PHE A 623 -41.77 2.78 -10.17
C PHE A 623 -43.05 2.79 -9.31
N VAL A 624 -44.17 2.29 -9.84
CA VAL A 624 -45.45 2.20 -9.11
C VAL A 624 -45.45 1.07 -8.07
N LYS A 625 -44.67 0.01 -8.29
CA LYS A 625 -44.57 -1.15 -7.40
C LYS A 625 -43.34 -1.15 -6.49
N ALA A 626 -42.18 -0.74 -6.99
CA ALA A 626 -40.94 -0.61 -6.23
C ALA A 626 -40.81 0.77 -5.57
N LEU A 627 -41.75 1.13 -4.69
CA LEU A 627 -41.79 2.45 -4.02
C LEU A 627 -40.56 2.74 -3.15
N ASN A 628 -39.90 1.68 -2.66
CA ASN A 628 -38.67 1.76 -1.86
C ASN A 628 -37.40 2.03 -2.70
N LEU A 629 -37.48 2.02 -4.03
CA LEU A 629 -36.31 2.08 -4.90
C LEU A 629 -35.58 3.42 -4.76
N ARG A 630 -34.34 3.37 -4.26
CA ARG A 630 -33.46 4.54 -4.05
C ARG A 630 -32.37 4.66 -5.11
N TYR A 631 -31.91 3.53 -5.63
CA TYR A 631 -30.89 3.42 -6.67
C TYR A 631 -31.43 2.65 -7.87
N LEU A 632 -31.34 3.25 -9.05
CA LEU A 632 -31.54 2.58 -10.33
C LEU A 632 -30.36 2.90 -11.27
N ASN A 633 -29.68 1.86 -11.75
CA ASN A 633 -28.74 1.96 -12.86
C ASN A 633 -29.24 1.14 -14.04
N ALA A 634 -29.52 1.80 -15.15
CA ALA A 634 -29.90 1.21 -16.43
C ALA A 634 -29.05 1.78 -17.58
N SER A 635 -27.82 2.20 -17.28
CA SER A 635 -26.86 2.70 -18.25
C SER A 635 -26.48 1.63 -19.30
N ALA A 636 -25.98 2.04 -20.46
CA ALA A 636 -25.54 1.15 -21.55
C ALA A 636 -26.58 0.10 -21.93
N ASN A 637 -27.80 0.56 -22.21
CA ASN A 637 -28.91 -0.24 -22.73
C ASN A 637 -29.41 0.40 -24.06
N SER A 638 -30.61 0.08 -24.51
CA SER A 638 -31.23 0.68 -25.71
C SER A 638 -32.56 1.35 -25.36
N LEU A 639 -32.66 1.95 -24.17
CA LEU A 639 -33.90 2.52 -23.65
C LEU A 639 -34.38 3.72 -24.50
N GLU A 640 -35.60 3.60 -25.06
CA GLU A 640 -36.27 4.67 -25.80
C GLU A 640 -36.99 5.68 -24.88
N SER A 641 -37.53 5.17 -23.76
CA SER A 641 -38.44 5.90 -22.87
C SER A 641 -38.37 5.39 -21.42
N LEU A 642 -38.78 6.22 -20.47
CA LEU A 642 -38.91 5.87 -19.05
C LEU A 642 -40.40 5.72 -18.67
N PRO A 643 -40.76 4.72 -17.83
CA PRO A 643 -42.13 4.53 -17.36
C PRO A 643 -42.54 5.60 -16.34
N SER A 644 -43.83 5.92 -16.25
CA SER A 644 -44.33 6.99 -15.39
C SER A 644 -44.37 6.60 -13.90
N ALA A 645 -43.70 7.37 -13.03
CA ALA A 645 -43.78 7.19 -11.57
C ALA A 645 -45.10 7.68 -10.95
N CYS A 646 -45.84 8.56 -11.65
CA CYS A 646 -47.05 9.18 -11.12
C CYS A 646 -48.33 8.53 -11.70
N THR A 647 -49.20 8.02 -10.83
CA THR A 647 -50.59 7.64 -11.18
C THR A 647 -51.61 8.69 -10.70
N GLY A 648 -51.14 9.88 -10.31
CA GLY A 648 -51.92 10.98 -9.74
C GLY A 648 -51.07 12.26 -9.64
N GLU A 649 -51.53 13.26 -8.87
CA GLU A 649 -50.87 14.58 -8.77
C GLU A 649 -49.62 14.60 -7.87
N GLU A 650 -49.55 13.70 -6.88
CA GLU A 650 -48.39 13.54 -5.98
C GLU A 650 -47.63 12.24 -6.26
N SER A 651 -46.30 12.28 -6.11
CA SER A 651 -45.43 11.10 -6.27
C SER A 651 -44.92 10.60 -4.93
N LEU A 652 -44.95 9.27 -4.75
CA LEU A 652 -44.41 8.56 -3.59
C LEU A 652 -42.98 8.01 -3.84
N SER A 653 -42.30 8.44 -4.92
CA SER A 653 -41.02 7.86 -5.30
C SER A 653 -39.86 8.32 -4.42
N MET A 654 -39.21 7.36 -3.78
CA MET A 654 -38.01 7.56 -2.95
C MET A 654 -36.68 7.52 -3.73
N LEU A 655 -36.73 7.62 -5.07
CA LEU A 655 -35.56 7.50 -5.94
C LEU A 655 -34.60 8.68 -5.75
N GLN A 656 -33.32 8.38 -5.48
CA GLN A 656 -32.27 9.36 -5.23
C GLN A 656 -31.14 9.30 -6.27
N LEU A 657 -30.77 8.11 -6.72
CA LEU A 657 -29.67 7.87 -7.65
C LEU A 657 -30.23 7.22 -8.92
N LEU A 658 -30.12 7.91 -10.06
CA LEU A 658 -30.62 7.46 -11.36
C LEU A 658 -29.55 7.58 -12.44
N TYR A 659 -29.08 6.43 -12.92
CA TYR A 659 -28.06 6.32 -13.97
C TYR A 659 -28.67 5.75 -15.26
N LEU A 660 -28.61 6.54 -16.34
CA LEU A 660 -29.21 6.26 -17.65
C LEU A 660 -28.24 6.56 -18.81
N THR A 661 -26.95 6.69 -18.51
CA THR A 661 -25.88 7.00 -19.47
C THR A 661 -25.84 5.99 -20.62
N SER A 662 -25.57 6.41 -21.85
CA SER A 662 -25.49 5.55 -23.05
C SER A 662 -26.81 4.78 -23.30
N ASN A 663 -27.84 5.52 -23.70
CA ASN A 663 -29.16 5.00 -24.09
C ASN A 663 -29.71 5.81 -25.29
N ASN A 664 -30.93 5.47 -25.75
CA ASN A 664 -31.59 6.14 -26.88
C ASN A 664 -32.62 7.20 -26.41
N LEU A 665 -32.46 7.77 -25.20
CA LEU A 665 -33.47 8.65 -24.62
C LEU A 665 -33.52 10.00 -25.34
N THR A 666 -34.73 10.53 -25.48
CA THR A 666 -35.02 11.86 -26.04
C THR A 666 -35.71 12.74 -24.99
N ASP A 667 -35.90 14.03 -25.29
CA ASP A 667 -36.55 15.04 -24.45
C ASP A 667 -37.89 14.57 -23.80
N GLN A 668 -38.56 13.57 -24.39
CA GLN A 668 -39.76 12.91 -23.86
C GLN A 668 -39.56 12.25 -22.48
N CYS A 669 -38.32 11.91 -22.08
CA CYS A 669 -38.06 11.36 -20.74
C CYS A 669 -38.09 12.43 -19.64
N ILE A 670 -37.83 13.70 -19.96
CA ILE A 670 -37.63 14.77 -18.97
C ILE A 670 -38.91 15.10 -18.17
N PRO A 671 -40.13 15.08 -18.76
CA PRO A 671 -41.37 15.15 -17.99
C PRO A 671 -41.55 14.05 -16.94
N VAL A 672 -40.98 12.85 -17.15
CA VAL A 672 -41.04 11.71 -16.21
C VAL A 672 -40.09 11.90 -15.04
N LEU A 673 -38.90 12.47 -15.26
CA LEU A 673 -37.90 12.73 -14.22
C LEU A 673 -38.43 13.62 -13.08
N VAL A 674 -39.37 14.53 -13.39
CA VAL A 674 -40.07 15.37 -12.40
C VAL A 674 -40.96 14.57 -11.44
N GLY A 675 -41.29 13.32 -11.76
CA GLY A 675 -41.92 12.36 -10.84
C GLY A 675 -41.00 11.88 -9.70
N HIS A 676 -39.72 12.27 -9.67
CA HIS A 676 -38.74 11.88 -8.67
C HIS A 676 -38.12 13.11 -7.98
N PRO A 677 -38.87 13.82 -7.10
CA PRO A 677 -38.42 15.07 -6.47
C PRO A 677 -37.26 14.91 -5.48
N SER A 678 -36.92 13.66 -5.13
CA SER A 678 -35.84 13.29 -4.21
C SER A 678 -34.52 12.95 -4.94
N LEU A 679 -34.42 13.15 -6.25
CA LEU A 679 -33.20 12.89 -7.02
C LEU A 679 -32.04 13.77 -6.54
N ARG A 680 -30.92 13.10 -6.24
CA ARG A 680 -29.63 13.67 -5.82
C ARG A 680 -28.56 13.48 -6.90
N ILE A 681 -28.54 12.33 -7.58
CA ILE A 681 -27.64 12.07 -8.72
C ILE A 681 -28.48 11.69 -9.94
N LEU A 682 -28.27 12.41 -11.04
CA LEU A 682 -28.91 12.17 -12.33
C LEU A 682 -27.86 12.12 -13.44
N HIS A 683 -27.65 10.94 -14.03
CA HIS A 683 -26.74 10.74 -15.16
C HIS A 683 -27.53 10.38 -16.42
N LEU A 684 -27.44 11.24 -17.45
CA LEU A 684 -28.10 11.12 -18.75
C LEU A 684 -27.10 11.25 -19.92
N ALA A 685 -25.81 11.02 -19.66
CA ALA A 685 -24.75 11.18 -20.65
C ALA A 685 -24.95 10.27 -21.88
N ASN A 686 -24.40 10.62 -23.04
CA ASN A 686 -24.47 9.84 -24.28
C ASN A 686 -25.91 9.40 -24.65
N ASN A 687 -26.84 10.35 -24.72
CA ASN A 687 -28.23 10.13 -25.14
C ASN A 687 -28.57 11.02 -26.36
N HIS A 688 -29.85 11.27 -26.65
CA HIS A 688 -30.31 12.06 -27.80
C HIS A 688 -31.13 13.29 -27.37
N LEU A 689 -30.80 13.87 -26.21
CA LEU A 689 -31.45 15.07 -25.68
C LEU A 689 -31.04 16.31 -26.49
N GLN A 690 -32.01 17.11 -26.92
CA GLN A 690 -31.83 18.39 -27.63
C GLN A 690 -32.16 19.60 -26.75
N THR A 691 -33.14 19.47 -25.86
CA THR A 691 -33.52 20.52 -24.91
C THR A 691 -33.76 19.97 -23.51
N PHE A 692 -33.45 20.76 -22.49
CA PHE A 692 -33.89 20.52 -21.12
C PHE A 692 -34.84 21.64 -20.70
N PRO A 693 -36.16 21.41 -20.54
CA PRO A 693 -37.09 22.49 -20.21
C PRO A 693 -36.89 23.08 -18.81
N ALA A 694 -36.80 24.40 -18.72
CA ALA A 694 -36.55 25.13 -17.47
C ALA A 694 -37.55 24.78 -16.34
N SER A 695 -38.84 24.70 -16.66
CA SER A 695 -39.94 24.34 -15.74
C SER A 695 -39.94 22.89 -15.26
N LYS A 696 -39.00 22.08 -15.73
CA LYS A 696 -38.75 20.69 -15.27
C LYS A 696 -37.50 20.65 -14.39
N LEU A 697 -36.41 21.27 -14.81
CA LEU A 697 -35.17 21.36 -14.02
C LEU A 697 -35.41 22.09 -12.68
N SER A 698 -36.24 23.14 -12.70
CA SER A 698 -36.59 23.92 -11.50
C SER A 698 -37.29 23.16 -10.38
N LYS A 699 -37.67 21.88 -10.60
CA LYS A 699 -38.31 20.99 -9.61
C LYS A 699 -37.36 19.95 -9.00
N LEU A 700 -36.11 19.86 -9.49
CA LEU A 700 -35.09 18.93 -8.99
C LEU A 700 -34.17 19.65 -7.98
N GLU A 701 -34.77 20.23 -6.94
CA GLU A 701 -34.06 21.10 -5.96
C GLU A 701 -33.01 20.33 -5.12
N HIS A 702 -33.19 19.02 -4.94
CA HIS A 702 -32.30 18.14 -4.19
C HIS A 702 -31.06 17.67 -4.96
N LEU A 703 -30.88 18.11 -6.21
CA LEU A 703 -29.84 17.59 -7.09
C LEU A 703 -28.44 18.06 -6.65
N GLU A 704 -27.55 17.09 -6.42
CA GLU A 704 -26.17 17.21 -5.97
C GLU A 704 -25.18 16.99 -7.13
N GLU A 705 -25.49 16.07 -8.05
CA GLU A 705 -24.72 15.79 -9.25
C GLU A 705 -25.60 15.63 -10.49
N LEU A 706 -25.24 16.34 -11.57
CA LEU A 706 -25.92 16.30 -12.86
C LEU A 706 -24.92 16.02 -13.98
N ASN A 707 -25.14 14.94 -14.72
CA ASN A 707 -24.37 14.62 -15.93
C ASN A 707 -25.28 14.57 -17.17
N LEU A 708 -24.95 15.40 -18.15
CA LEU A 708 -25.62 15.62 -19.43
C LEU A 708 -24.65 15.50 -20.62
N SER A 709 -23.43 14.98 -20.42
CA SER A 709 -22.39 14.95 -21.46
C SER A 709 -22.79 14.15 -22.71
N GLY A 710 -22.18 14.41 -23.87
CA GLY A 710 -22.41 13.62 -25.09
C GLY A 710 -23.85 13.65 -25.63
N ASN A 711 -24.56 14.77 -25.44
CA ASN A 711 -25.91 14.99 -25.96
C ASN A 711 -25.91 16.07 -27.06
N LYS A 712 -27.06 16.64 -27.41
CA LYS A 712 -27.23 17.72 -28.40
C LYS A 712 -27.84 18.98 -27.80
N LEU A 713 -27.56 19.23 -26.52
CA LEU A 713 -28.12 20.37 -25.78
C LEU A 713 -27.49 21.67 -26.29
N LYS A 714 -28.34 22.64 -26.67
CA LYS A 714 -27.89 23.97 -27.12
C LYS A 714 -27.72 24.99 -25.98
N THR A 715 -28.40 24.76 -24.87
CA THR A 715 -28.34 25.56 -23.64
C THR A 715 -28.69 24.68 -22.43
N ILE A 716 -28.13 25.02 -21.27
CA ILE A 716 -28.64 24.57 -19.97
C ILE A 716 -29.46 25.73 -19.37
N PRO A 717 -30.70 25.50 -18.89
CA PRO A 717 -31.53 26.57 -18.35
C PRO A 717 -30.91 27.26 -17.14
N THR A 718 -31.08 28.59 -17.04
CA THR A 718 -30.70 29.38 -15.86
C THR A 718 -31.36 28.89 -14.55
N THR A 719 -32.51 28.22 -14.64
CA THR A 719 -33.16 27.53 -13.51
C THR A 719 -32.32 26.41 -12.88
N VAL A 720 -31.17 26.04 -13.44
CA VAL A 720 -30.14 25.23 -12.75
C VAL A 720 -29.69 25.89 -11.43
N ALA A 721 -29.78 27.22 -11.31
CA ALA A 721 -29.51 27.96 -10.07
C ALA A 721 -30.45 27.59 -8.90
N ASN A 722 -31.58 26.91 -9.17
CA ASN A 722 -32.46 26.38 -8.11
C ASN A 722 -31.86 25.14 -7.43
N CYS A 723 -30.98 24.38 -8.09
CA CYS A 723 -30.33 23.18 -7.57
C CYS A 723 -29.21 23.56 -6.58
N LYS A 724 -29.57 24.18 -5.44
CA LYS A 724 -28.65 24.76 -4.45
C LYS A 724 -27.71 23.75 -3.78
N LEU A 725 -27.97 22.45 -3.94
CA LEU A 725 -27.12 21.37 -3.44
C LEU A 725 -26.05 20.92 -4.44
N LEU A 726 -26.14 21.35 -5.71
CA LEU A 726 -25.31 20.89 -6.82
C LEU A 726 -23.83 21.21 -6.59
N HIS A 727 -23.01 20.17 -6.51
CA HIS A 727 -21.56 20.24 -6.40
C HIS A 727 -20.84 19.87 -7.71
N THR A 728 -21.47 19.06 -8.57
CA THR A 728 -20.88 18.58 -9.82
C THR A 728 -21.85 18.81 -10.99
N LEU A 729 -21.41 19.54 -12.00
CA LEU A 729 -22.07 19.60 -13.32
C LEU A 729 -21.11 19.11 -14.40
N ILE A 730 -21.59 18.18 -15.23
CA ILE A 730 -20.87 17.63 -16.37
C ILE A 730 -21.78 17.77 -17.59
N ALA A 731 -21.35 18.53 -18.60
CA ALA A 731 -22.09 18.70 -19.85
C ALA A 731 -21.16 18.88 -21.05
N HIS A 732 -19.98 18.25 -21.01
CA HIS A 732 -19.05 18.24 -22.14
C HIS A 732 -19.65 17.61 -23.40
N SER A 733 -19.05 17.87 -24.56
CA SER A 733 -19.43 17.26 -25.84
C SER A 733 -20.92 17.45 -26.18
N ASN A 734 -21.38 18.70 -26.17
CA ASN A 734 -22.74 19.13 -26.52
C ASN A 734 -22.67 20.30 -27.52
N GLU A 735 -23.83 20.90 -27.85
CA GLU A 735 -23.95 22.07 -28.75
C GLU A 735 -24.10 23.38 -27.93
N ILE A 736 -23.58 23.45 -26.69
CA ILE A 736 -23.88 24.55 -25.75
C ILE A 736 -23.14 25.82 -26.18
N SER A 737 -23.91 26.87 -26.49
CA SER A 737 -23.38 28.17 -26.93
C SER A 737 -23.41 29.26 -25.85
N ILE A 738 -24.24 29.09 -24.81
CA ILE A 738 -24.40 30.06 -23.71
C ILE A 738 -23.95 29.42 -22.39
N PHE A 739 -23.03 30.09 -21.69
CA PHE A 739 -22.55 29.65 -20.38
C PHE A 739 -23.68 29.75 -19.32
N PRO A 740 -23.96 28.70 -18.53
CA PRO A 740 -25.06 28.69 -17.57
C PRO A 740 -24.72 29.42 -16.24
N GLU A 741 -25.74 29.91 -15.52
CA GLU A 741 -25.59 30.72 -14.29
C GLU A 741 -25.11 29.95 -13.03
N ILE A 742 -24.40 28.84 -13.21
CA ILE A 742 -23.94 27.92 -12.15
C ILE A 742 -22.90 28.53 -11.19
N LEU A 743 -22.18 29.56 -11.61
CA LEU A 743 -21.14 30.21 -10.78
C LEU A 743 -21.73 31.00 -9.59
N HIS A 744 -23.05 31.04 -9.43
CA HIS A 744 -23.72 31.54 -8.21
C HIS A 744 -24.02 30.45 -7.18
N LEU A 745 -23.81 29.17 -7.50
CA LEU A 745 -24.19 28.04 -6.63
C LEU A 745 -23.19 27.90 -5.46
N PRO A 746 -23.67 27.84 -4.19
CA PRO A 746 -22.80 27.91 -3.01
C PRO A 746 -22.02 26.62 -2.72
N ARG A 747 -22.26 25.55 -3.48
CA ARG A 747 -21.65 24.22 -3.31
C ARG A 747 -20.90 23.71 -4.54
N ILE A 748 -20.89 24.43 -5.66
CA ILE A 748 -20.27 23.96 -6.90
C ILE A 748 -18.75 23.78 -6.70
N GLN A 749 -18.24 22.59 -7.05
CA GLN A 749 -16.86 22.15 -6.87
C GLN A 749 -16.23 21.76 -8.21
N PHE A 750 -17.00 21.07 -9.05
CA PHE A 750 -16.56 20.57 -10.36
C PHE A 750 -17.53 21.04 -11.45
N VAL A 751 -16.97 21.65 -12.50
CA VAL A 751 -17.70 22.07 -13.71
C VAL A 751 -16.92 21.62 -14.94
N ASP A 752 -17.54 20.78 -15.77
CA ASP A 752 -17.00 20.41 -17.08
C ASP A 752 -17.99 20.82 -18.19
N LEU A 753 -17.56 21.80 -18.99
CA LEU A 753 -18.24 22.31 -20.18
C LEU A 753 -17.34 22.20 -21.42
N SER A 754 -16.36 21.28 -21.40
CA SER A 754 -15.41 21.08 -22.49
C SER A 754 -16.09 20.60 -23.79
N CYS A 755 -15.46 20.81 -24.94
CA CYS A 755 -15.96 20.42 -26.26
C CYS A 755 -17.41 20.90 -26.53
N ASN A 756 -17.66 22.20 -26.37
CA ASN A 756 -18.92 22.88 -26.65
C ASN A 756 -18.70 24.07 -27.61
N GLU A 757 -19.77 24.84 -27.90
CA GLU A 757 -19.75 26.01 -28.79
C GLU A 757 -19.70 27.35 -28.03
N LEU A 758 -19.18 27.37 -26.79
CA LEU A 758 -19.17 28.58 -25.95
C LEU A 758 -18.38 29.74 -26.58
N THR A 759 -18.95 30.94 -26.54
CA THR A 759 -18.36 32.17 -27.09
C THR A 759 -17.86 33.13 -26.00
N GLU A 760 -18.64 33.34 -24.95
CA GLU A 760 -18.35 34.25 -23.83
C GLU A 760 -18.76 33.63 -22.48
N ILE A 761 -18.21 34.15 -21.37
CA ILE A 761 -18.58 33.75 -20.00
C ILE A 761 -18.97 35.00 -19.22
N LEU A 762 -20.20 35.04 -18.72
CA LEU A 762 -20.66 36.02 -17.75
C LEU A 762 -20.26 35.55 -16.35
N ILE A 763 -19.41 36.32 -15.67
CA ILE A 763 -18.79 35.94 -14.40
C ILE A 763 -19.35 36.82 -13.26
N PRO A 764 -19.74 36.23 -12.12
CA PRO A 764 -20.17 37.01 -10.95
C PRO A 764 -19.02 37.83 -10.35
N GLU A 765 -19.36 38.89 -9.59
CA GLU A 765 -18.37 39.73 -8.89
C GLU A 765 -17.50 38.95 -7.88
N ALA A 766 -17.94 37.78 -7.45
CA ALA A 766 -17.15 36.82 -6.67
C ALA A 766 -17.50 35.38 -7.08
N LEU A 767 -16.47 34.53 -7.23
CA LEU A 767 -16.64 33.10 -7.48
C LEU A 767 -17.03 32.31 -6.21
N PRO A 768 -17.63 31.12 -6.33
CA PRO A 768 -17.84 30.22 -5.21
C PRO A 768 -16.50 29.76 -4.64
N GLY A 769 -16.24 30.03 -3.36
CA GLY A 769 -15.02 29.58 -2.66
C GLY A 769 -14.91 28.05 -2.47
N ALA A 770 -15.85 27.28 -3.01
CA ALA A 770 -15.82 25.82 -3.09
C ALA A 770 -15.36 25.29 -4.47
N LEU A 771 -15.24 26.15 -5.49
CA LEU A 771 -14.92 25.74 -6.86
C LEU A 771 -13.45 25.28 -6.96
N GLN A 772 -13.24 24.01 -7.32
CA GLN A 772 -11.93 23.38 -7.42
C GLN A 772 -11.53 23.14 -8.88
N GLU A 773 -12.44 22.64 -9.70
CA GLU A 773 -12.16 22.33 -11.11
C GLU A 773 -13.15 22.98 -12.06
N LEU A 774 -12.61 23.63 -13.10
CA LEU A 774 -13.34 24.23 -14.21
C LEU A 774 -12.67 23.84 -15.54
N ASP A 775 -13.34 23.00 -16.33
CA ASP A 775 -12.90 22.57 -17.65
C ASP A 775 -13.71 23.28 -18.76
N LEU A 776 -12.98 24.01 -19.60
CA LEU A 776 -13.47 24.81 -20.72
C LEU A 776 -12.74 24.43 -22.03
N SER A 777 -11.93 23.38 -22.02
CA SER A 777 -11.15 22.93 -23.19
C SER A 777 -12.04 22.57 -24.40
N GLY A 778 -11.49 22.61 -25.61
CA GLY A 778 -12.21 22.35 -26.86
C GLY A 778 -13.24 23.42 -27.29
N ASN A 779 -13.49 24.47 -26.50
CA ASN A 779 -14.39 25.57 -26.86
C ASN A 779 -13.66 26.59 -27.77
N THR A 780 -13.43 26.20 -29.03
CA THR A 780 -12.56 26.93 -29.99
C THR A 780 -12.92 28.41 -30.21
N ASN A 781 -14.20 28.78 -30.08
CA ASN A 781 -14.70 30.15 -30.25
C ASN A 781 -14.61 31.02 -28.99
N LEU A 782 -14.28 30.44 -27.83
CA LEU A 782 -14.35 31.10 -26.53
C LEU A 782 -13.38 32.27 -26.42
N VAL A 783 -13.87 33.46 -26.03
CA VAL A 783 -13.05 34.63 -25.74
C VAL A 783 -13.13 34.95 -24.26
N LEU A 784 -11.98 34.95 -23.59
CA LEU A 784 -11.83 35.33 -22.18
C LEU A 784 -11.06 36.65 -22.10
N GLU A 785 -11.57 37.63 -21.36
CA GLU A 785 -10.83 38.87 -21.09
C GLU A 785 -9.67 38.60 -20.11
N HIS A 786 -8.65 39.46 -20.08
CA HIS A 786 -7.59 39.33 -19.06
C HIS A 786 -8.15 39.38 -17.62
N LYS A 787 -9.15 40.23 -17.37
CA LYS A 787 -9.85 40.31 -16.07
C LYS A 787 -10.52 38.99 -15.65
N THR A 788 -11.00 38.21 -16.61
CA THR A 788 -11.60 36.89 -16.38
C THR A 788 -10.57 35.93 -15.80
N LEU A 789 -9.35 35.93 -16.35
CA LEU A 789 -8.27 35.06 -15.91
C LEU A 789 -7.75 35.43 -14.51
N ASP A 790 -7.69 36.73 -14.19
CA ASP A 790 -7.35 37.21 -12.85
C ASP A 790 -8.34 36.69 -11.79
N VAL A 791 -9.64 36.65 -12.10
CA VAL A 791 -10.69 36.13 -11.21
C VAL A 791 -10.59 34.60 -11.05
N PHE A 792 -10.32 33.87 -12.14
CA PHE A 792 -10.12 32.41 -12.10
C PHE A 792 -8.83 31.95 -11.39
N SER A 793 -7.90 32.84 -11.04
CA SER A 793 -6.61 32.51 -10.40
C SER A 793 -6.69 31.77 -9.06
N HIS A 794 -7.89 31.68 -8.45
CA HIS A 794 -8.16 30.99 -7.19
C HIS A 794 -8.67 29.55 -7.37
N ILE A 795 -9.00 29.13 -8.60
CA ILE A 795 -9.44 27.76 -8.92
C ILE A 795 -8.20 26.84 -8.93
N THR A 796 -8.27 25.68 -8.26
CA THR A 796 -7.10 24.79 -8.13
C THR A 796 -6.77 24.03 -9.42
N THR A 797 -7.76 23.75 -10.27
CA THR A 797 -7.59 23.13 -11.59
C THR A 797 -8.41 23.87 -12.64
N LEU A 798 -7.75 24.67 -13.48
CA LEU A 798 -8.38 25.40 -14.59
C LEU A 798 -7.83 24.88 -15.92
N LYS A 799 -8.71 24.39 -16.79
CA LYS A 799 -8.32 23.90 -18.13
C LYS A 799 -8.99 24.73 -19.21
N ILE A 800 -8.17 25.39 -20.03
CA ILE A 800 -8.58 26.25 -21.14
C ILE A 800 -7.62 25.97 -22.29
N ASP A 801 -8.13 25.97 -23.53
CA ASP A 801 -7.29 25.84 -24.72
C ASP A 801 -6.28 27.01 -24.82
N ALA A 802 -4.99 26.69 -24.85
CA ALA A 802 -3.95 27.68 -25.10
C ALA A 802 -4.04 28.17 -26.56
N LYS A 803 -4.67 29.32 -26.78
CA LYS A 803 -4.70 29.94 -28.12
C LYS A 803 -3.26 30.16 -28.61
N PRO A 804 -2.91 29.75 -29.83
CA PRO A 804 -1.56 29.94 -30.36
C PRO A 804 -1.23 31.43 -30.41
N SER A 805 0.00 31.77 -30.00
CA SER A 805 0.50 33.15 -30.01
C SER A 805 0.32 33.78 -31.40
N LEU A 806 -0.37 34.92 -31.47
CA LEU A 806 -0.52 35.72 -32.68
C LEU A 806 0.76 36.54 -33.00
N THR A 807 1.89 35.83 -33.04
CA THR A 807 3.07 36.23 -33.79
C THR A 807 2.98 35.61 -35.19
N ALA A 808 3.31 36.38 -36.24
CA ALA A 808 3.00 36.03 -37.62
C ALA A 808 3.70 34.74 -38.13
N ASP A 809 3.18 34.22 -39.26
CA ASP A 809 3.74 33.17 -40.10
C ASP A 809 3.76 31.72 -39.56
N SER A 810 2.57 31.16 -39.28
CA SER A 810 2.39 29.71 -39.02
C SER A 810 1.09 29.10 -39.58
N ALA A 811 0.76 29.38 -40.85
CA ALA A 811 -0.46 28.87 -41.53
C ALA A 811 -0.50 27.35 -41.81
N LEU A 812 0.35 26.54 -41.16
CA LEU A 812 0.54 25.10 -41.41
C LEU A 812 0.75 24.27 -40.13
N SER A 813 0.14 24.65 -39.01
CA SER A 813 0.16 23.86 -37.76
C SER A 813 -1.24 23.58 -37.21
N SER A 814 -1.98 22.68 -37.85
CA SER A 814 -2.99 21.91 -37.14
C SER A 814 -2.31 20.95 -36.19
N THR A 815 -2.61 21.00 -34.89
CA THR A 815 -2.09 20.02 -33.92
C THR A 815 -2.47 18.61 -34.37
N PHE A 816 -1.48 17.71 -34.49
CA PHE A 816 -1.71 16.33 -34.93
C PHE A 816 -2.63 15.54 -33.99
N TRP A 817 -2.77 16.02 -32.74
CA TRP A 817 -3.42 15.31 -31.66
C TRP A 817 -4.55 16.15 -31.05
N SER A 818 -5.78 15.64 -31.12
CA SER A 818 -6.87 16.05 -30.25
C SER A 818 -6.89 15.17 -29.00
N HIS A 819 -7.19 15.77 -27.85
CA HIS A 819 -7.27 15.09 -26.56
C HIS A 819 -8.48 15.58 -25.78
N GLY A 820 -8.93 14.78 -24.82
CA GLY A 820 -10.10 15.05 -23.99
C GLY A 820 -10.28 13.92 -22.97
N VAL A 821 -11.12 14.15 -21.95
CA VAL A 821 -11.39 13.15 -20.91
C VAL A 821 -12.49 12.19 -21.39
N ALA A 822 -12.34 10.90 -21.11
CA ALA A 822 -13.37 9.90 -21.31
C ALA A 822 -13.94 9.47 -19.96
N GLU A 823 -15.25 9.60 -19.77
CA GLU A 823 -15.89 9.19 -18.52
C GLU A 823 -15.99 7.67 -18.37
N MET A 824 -15.80 7.19 -17.14
CA MET A 824 -15.92 5.78 -16.76
C MET A 824 -17.07 5.62 -15.76
N ALA A 825 -17.84 4.54 -15.88
CA ALA A 825 -18.90 4.21 -14.93
C ALA A 825 -18.30 3.70 -13.61
N GLY A 826 -18.26 4.55 -12.58
CA GLY A 826 -17.77 4.14 -11.26
C GLY A 826 -17.82 5.24 -10.20
N GLN A 827 -17.96 4.84 -8.93
CA GLN A 827 -17.96 5.75 -7.77
C GLN A 827 -16.53 5.92 -7.21
N ARG A 828 -15.62 6.56 -7.99
CA ARG A 828 -14.31 7.02 -7.49
C ARG A 828 -14.28 8.54 -7.35
N ASN A 829 -13.55 9.04 -6.35
CA ASN A 829 -13.36 10.47 -6.16
C ASN A 829 -12.47 11.04 -7.27
N LYS A 830 -13.04 11.83 -8.19
CA LYS A 830 -12.29 12.44 -9.31
C LYS A 830 -11.10 13.30 -8.82
N LEU A 831 -11.16 13.87 -7.61
CA LEU A 831 -10.09 14.70 -7.03
C LEU A 831 -8.80 13.92 -6.70
N CYS A 832 -8.88 12.60 -6.53
CA CYS A 832 -7.73 11.71 -6.31
C CYS A 832 -7.04 11.29 -7.63
N VAL A 833 -7.48 11.80 -8.78
CA VAL A 833 -6.94 11.46 -10.10
C VAL A 833 -6.31 12.70 -10.74
N SER A 834 -5.25 12.53 -11.53
CA SER A 834 -4.63 13.62 -12.29
C SER A 834 -4.16 13.11 -13.65
N SER A 835 -4.33 13.93 -14.69
CA SER A 835 -4.00 13.57 -16.08
C SER A 835 -2.95 14.50 -16.66
N LEU A 836 -1.98 13.91 -17.36
CA LEU A 836 -0.99 14.61 -18.17
C LEU A 836 -1.41 14.49 -19.64
N ALA A 837 -1.51 15.62 -20.34
CA ALA A 837 -1.81 15.66 -21.76
C ALA A 837 -1.00 16.77 -22.44
N LEU A 838 0.08 16.39 -23.13
CA LEU A 838 0.95 17.30 -23.87
C LEU A 838 0.90 16.89 -25.34
N GLY A 839 0.08 17.59 -26.14
CA GLY A 839 -0.02 17.36 -27.58
C GLY A 839 1.17 17.87 -28.40
N ASN A 840 2.01 18.74 -27.81
CA ASN A 840 3.26 19.20 -28.38
C ASN A 840 4.38 18.94 -27.35
N PHE A 841 5.12 17.85 -27.51
CA PHE A 841 6.28 17.48 -26.69
C PHE A 841 7.58 17.56 -27.52
N ALA A 842 8.72 17.75 -26.84
CA ALA A 842 10.05 17.93 -27.43
C ALA A 842 10.08 18.89 -28.65
N GLU A 843 10.10 18.37 -29.88
CA GLU A 843 10.16 19.15 -31.13
C GLU A 843 8.79 19.48 -31.74
N GLY A 844 7.68 19.16 -31.06
CA GLY A 844 6.33 19.64 -31.39
C GLY A 844 5.49 18.75 -32.32
N VAL A 845 6.03 17.62 -32.78
CA VAL A 845 5.26 16.56 -33.48
C VAL A 845 4.88 15.42 -32.52
N GLU A 846 5.63 15.26 -31.44
CA GLU A 846 5.48 14.21 -30.43
C GLU A 846 4.42 14.56 -29.38
N ALA A 847 3.87 13.54 -28.73
CA ALA A 847 2.88 13.72 -27.67
C ALA A 847 3.11 12.80 -26.46
N VAL A 848 2.76 13.29 -25.27
CA VAL A 848 2.86 12.57 -24.00
C VAL A 848 1.51 12.60 -23.29
N TYR A 849 1.01 11.42 -22.91
CA TYR A 849 -0.23 11.24 -22.19
C TYR A 849 0.00 10.39 -20.94
N GLY A 850 -0.62 10.71 -19.82
CA GLY A 850 -0.53 9.93 -18.60
C GLY A 850 -1.71 10.12 -17.67
N MET A 851 -1.91 9.14 -16.78
CA MET A 851 -2.95 9.15 -15.75
C MET A 851 -2.33 8.67 -14.44
N PHE A 852 -2.69 9.32 -13.34
CA PHE A 852 -2.20 9.06 -11.99
C PHE A 852 -3.39 8.96 -11.03
N ASP A 853 -3.57 7.82 -10.36
CA ASP A 853 -4.63 7.57 -9.37
C ASP A 853 -4.00 7.41 -7.98
N GLY A 854 -4.39 8.26 -7.04
CA GLY A 854 -3.91 8.25 -5.66
C GLY A 854 -4.84 7.56 -4.66
N ASP A 855 -5.94 6.93 -5.11
CA ASP A 855 -7.02 6.29 -4.33
C ASP A 855 -7.71 7.25 -3.32
N LYS A 856 -6.99 7.65 -2.28
CA LYS A 856 -7.43 8.54 -1.19
C LYS A 856 -6.56 9.80 -1.03
N ASN A 857 -5.56 9.98 -1.89
CA ASN A 857 -4.58 11.06 -1.81
C ASN A 857 -4.54 11.91 -3.09
N GLU A 858 -4.73 13.22 -2.95
CA GLU A 858 -4.68 14.17 -4.07
C GLU A 858 -3.30 14.80 -4.31
N GLU A 859 -2.39 14.78 -3.32
CA GLU A 859 -1.11 15.50 -3.40
C GLU A 859 -0.14 14.82 -4.38
N LEU A 860 -0.08 13.49 -4.34
CA LEU A 860 0.88 12.70 -5.12
C LEU A 860 0.53 12.63 -6.62
N PRO A 861 -0.73 12.41 -7.05
CA PRO A 861 -1.12 12.50 -8.47
C PRO A 861 -0.78 13.86 -9.09
N ARG A 862 -1.04 14.97 -8.38
CA ARG A 862 -0.69 16.33 -8.83
C ARG A 862 0.83 16.52 -8.93
N LEU A 863 1.61 15.99 -7.99
CA LEU A 863 3.07 16.08 -8.04
C LEU A 863 3.68 15.23 -9.17
N LEU A 864 3.09 14.06 -9.47
CA LEU A 864 3.43 13.24 -10.65
C LEU A 864 3.10 13.98 -11.95
N GLN A 865 1.88 14.52 -12.08
CA GLN A 865 1.44 15.31 -13.24
C GLN A 865 2.41 16.46 -13.56
N CYS A 866 2.87 17.19 -12.54
CA CYS A 866 3.80 18.32 -12.67
C CYS A 866 5.27 17.95 -12.89
N THR A 867 5.67 16.67 -12.81
CA THR A 867 7.10 16.28 -12.89
C THR A 867 7.41 15.18 -13.90
N MET A 868 6.46 14.32 -14.25
CA MET A 868 6.69 13.16 -15.11
C MET A 868 7.15 13.54 -16.53
N ALA A 869 6.66 14.66 -17.07
CA ALA A 869 7.04 15.16 -18.39
C ALA A 869 8.52 15.59 -18.45
N ASP A 870 8.99 16.34 -17.44
CA ASP A 870 10.39 16.78 -17.34
C ASP A 870 11.34 15.59 -17.17
N VAL A 871 10.95 14.59 -16.36
CA VAL A 871 11.73 13.36 -16.18
C VAL A 871 11.78 12.54 -17.47
N LEU A 872 10.67 12.42 -18.19
CA LEU A 872 10.65 11.72 -19.47
C LEU A 872 11.59 12.39 -20.48
N LEU A 873 11.61 13.73 -20.53
CA LEU A 873 12.50 14.48 -21.42
C LEU A 873 13.98 14.29 -21.06
N GLU A 874 14.31 14.22 -19.76
CA GLU A 874 15.65 13.87 -19.29
C GLU A 874 16.04 12.43 -19.71
N GLU A 875 15.18 11.43 -19.50
CA GLU A 875 15.50 10.01 -19.74
C GLU A 875 15.54 9.63 -21.23
N VAL A 876 14.68 10.22 -22.08
CA VAL A 876 14.71 10.02 -23.54
C VAL A 876 16.05 10.46 -24.14
N GLN A 877 16.70 11.47 -23.56
CA GLN A 877 18.05 11.91 -23.97
C GLN A 877 19.19 11.00 -23.47
N GLN A 878 18.90 10.02 -22.61
CA GLN A 878 19.88 9.14 -21.96
C GLN A 878 19.78 7.67 -22.40
N SER A 879 18.62 7.18 -22.87
CA SER A 879 18.43 5.78 -23.26
C SER A 879 17.36 5.60 -24.34
N ASP A 880 17.69 4.92 -25.44
CA ASP A 880 16.72 4.59 -26.50
C ASP A 880 15.72 3.47 -26.14
N THR A 881 16.01 2.67 -25.10
CA THR A 881 15.34 1.37 -24.87
C THR A 881 14.58 1.28 -23.55
N MET A 882 15.12 1.81 -22.45
CA MET A 882 14.57 1.65 -21.10
C MET A 882 14.16 2.99 -20.45
N PHE A 883 14.10 4.08 -21.22
CA PHE A 883 13.74 5.41 -20.72
C PHE A 883 12.39 5.45 -19.99
N MET A 884 11.39 4.67 -20.43
CA MET A 884 10.07 4.61 -19.80
C MET A 884 10.09 4.02 -18.39
N SER A 885 10.74 2.86 -18.20
CA SER A 885 10.90 2.26 -16.87
C SER A 885 11.75 3.15 -15.97
N ASN A 886 12.84 3.71 -16.51
CA ASN A 886 13.69 4.63 -15.77
C ASN A 886 12.94 5.91 -15.36
N THR A 887 12.04 6.42 -16.20
CA THR A 887 11.22 7.62 -15.92
C THR A 887 10.40 7.45 -14.66
N PHE A 888 9.78 6.28 -14.45
CA PHE A 888 9.06 5.98 -13.21
C PHE A 888 10.00 5.84 -11.99
N LEU A 889 11.14 5.17 -12.14
CA LEU A 889 12.11 4.97 -11.04
C LEU A 889 12.78 6.29 -10.61
N VAL A 890 13.20 7.12 -11.57
CA VAL A 890 13.77 8.45 -11.35
C VAL A 890 12.73 9.39 -10.74
N SER A 891 11.47 9.31 -11.18
CA SER A 891 10.37 10.06 -10.56
C SER A 891 10.17 9.63 -9.10
N HIS A 892 10.15 8.33 -8.81
CA HIS A 892 10.05 7.82 -7.43
C HIS A 892 11.15 8.38 -6.51
N ARG A 893 12.40 8.42 -6.99
CA ARG A 893 13.49 9.10 -6.27
C ARG A 893 13.23 10.61 -6.10
N LYS A 894 12.85 11.33 -7.17
CA LYS A 894 12.62 12.79 -7.13
C LYS A 894 11.47 13.17 -6.17
N LEU A 895 10.49 12.29 -5.95
CA LEU A 895 9.41 12.46 -4.96
C LEU A 895 9.85 12.36 -3.49
N GLY A 896 11.02 11.74 -3.22
CA GLY A 896 11.61 11.65 -1.87
C GLY A 896 10.65 11.12 -0.80
N MET A 897 10.58 11.79 0.35
CA MET A 897 9.78 11.35 1.51
C MET A 897 8.27 11.26 1.23
N ALA A 898 7.76 11.99 0.23
CA ALA A 898 6.33 11.96 -0.13
C ALA A 898 5.98 10.65 -0.85
N GLY A 899 6.71 10.33 -1.92
CA GLY A 899 6.53 9.07 -2.67
C GLY A 899 6.86 7.81 -1.86
N GLN A 900 7.62 7.94 -0.76
CA GLN A 900 7.89 6.81 0.16
C GLN A 900 6.69 6.45 1.04
N LYS A 901 5.96 7.45 1.54
CA LYS A 901 4.83 7.26 2.46
C LYS A 901 3.48 7.08 1.77
N LEU A 902 3.39 7.48 0.51
CA LEU A 902 2.16 7.57 -0.25
C LEU A 902 2.37 6.78 -1.55
N GLY A 903 1.56 5.74 -1.76
CA GLY A 903 1.51 5.01 -3.02
C GLY A 903 0.53 5.66 -4.01
N SER A 904 0.70 5.38 -5.30
CA SER A 904 -0.24 5.76 -6.36
C SER A 904 -0.10 4.78 -7.54
N SER A 905 -1.21 4.51 -8.23
CA SER A 905 -1.21 3.83 -9.52
C SER A 905 -0.97 4.85 -10.64
N ALA A 906 -0.26 4.47 -11.70
CA ALA A 906 0.14 5.40 -12.74
C ALA A 906 0.32 4.72 -14.10
N VAL A 907 0.14 5.47 -15.18
CA VAL A 907 0.37 5.03 -16.56
C VAL A 907 0.89 6.20 -17.40
N LEU A 908 1.83 5.93 -18.29
CA LEU A 908 2.46 6.90 -19.17
C LEU A 908 2.57 6.32 -20.59
N CYS A 909 2.20 7.13 -21.57
CA CYS A 909 2.17 6.85 -23.00
C CYS A 909 2.93 7.95 -23.75
N TYR A 910 3.89 7.58 -24.58
CA TYR A 910 4.68 8.51 -25.40
C TYR A 910 4.58 8.13 -26.87
N ILE A 911 4.22 9.10 -27.70
CA ILE A 911 4.09 8.95 -29.15
C ILE A 911 5.20 9.77 -29.82
N ARG A 912 6.12 9.08 -30.48
CA ARG A 912 7.25 9.67 -31.23
C ARG A 912 7.12 9.42 -32.73
N HIS A 913 7.68 10.33 -33.53
CA HIS A 913 7.71 10.25 -34.98
C HIS A 913 9.15 10.17 -35.48
N ASP A 914 9.52 9.08 -36.16
CA ASP A 914 10.87 8.92 -36.71
C ASP A 914 11.08 9.86 -37.91
N GLY A 915 11.96 10.85 -37.76
CA GLY A 915 12.29 11.84 -38.78
C GLY A 915 13.20 11.33 -39.91
N ALA A 916 13.75 10.12 -39.80
CA ALA A 916 14.71 9.59 -40.79
C ALA A 916 14.08 9.16 -42.12
N ASP A 917 12.77 8.89 -42.15
CA ASP A 917 12.02 8.54 -43.36
C ASP A 917 10.70 9.34 -43.41
N PRO A 918 10.45 10.17 -44.45
CA PRO A 918 9.18 10.88 -44.59
C PRO A 918 7.98 9.95 -44.89
N ALA A 919 8.16 8.63 -44.96
CA ALA A 919 7.10 7.61 -44.98
C ALA A 919 6.95 6.83 -43.65
N SER A 920 7.63 7.25 -42.57
CA SER A 920 7.62 6.55 -41.28
C SER A 920 6.24 6.47 -40.62
N ASN A 921 6.12 5.54 -39.66
CA ASN A 921 4.94 5.40 -38.80
C ASN A 921 5.27 5.98 -37.42
N PHE A 922 4.27 6.60 -36.77
CA PHE A 922 4.38 6.92 -35.35
C PHE A 922 4.57 5.63 -34.53
N SER A 923 5.42 5.67 -33.51
CA SER A 923 5.59 4.58 -32.54
C SER A 923 5.08 5.03 -31.17
N LEU A 924 4.33 4.15 -30.51
CA LEU A 924 3.72 4.37 -29.21
C LEU A 924 4.41 3.48 -28.17
N THR A 925 5.03 4.08 -27.17
CA THR A 925 5.63 3.37 -26.04
C THR A 925 4.79 3.59 -24.79
N VAL A 926 4.47 2.50 -24.09
CA VAL A 926 3.63 2.51 -22.87
C VAL A 926 4.37 1.85 -21.71
N ALA A 927 4.26 2.44 -20.52
CA ALA A 927 4.61 1.81 -19.25
C ALA A 927 3.61 2.21 -18.14
N ASN A 928 3.38 1.32 -17.17
CA ASN A 928 2.41 1.54 -16.09
C ASN A 928 2.78 0.81 -14.78
N VAL A 929 2.11 1.22 -13.70
CA VAL A 929 2.31 0.85 -12.31
C VAL A 929 0.96 0.74 -11.60
N GLY A 930 0.77 -0.31 -10.80
CA GLY A 930 -0.47 -0.49 -10.03
C GLY A 930 -1.69 -0.73 -10.92
N THR A 931 -2.81 -0.09 -10.60
CA THR A 931 -4.12 -0.41 -11.17
C THR A 931 -4.47 0.23 -12.52
N CYS A 932 -3.74 1.27 -12.96
CA CYS A 932 -4.02 1.97 -14.22
C CYS A 932 -3.62 1.18 -15.47
N GLN A 933 -4.29 1.38 -16.60
CA GLN A 933 -4.12 0.61 -17.83
C GLN A 933 -4.36 1.43 -19.11
N ALA A 934 -3.42 1.40 -20.07
CA ALA A 934 -3.63 2.01 -21.38
C ALA A 934 -4.43 1.07 -22.32
N ILE A 935 -5.38 1.62 -23.07
CA ILE A 935 -6.26 0.86 -23.98
C ILE A 935 -6.46 1.65 -25.29
N LEU A 936 -6.08 1.05 -26.43
CA LEU A 936 -6.32 1.62 -27.74
C LEU A 936 -7.74 1.27 -28.22
N CYS A 937 -8.58 2.26 -28.52
CA CYS A 937 -9.90 2.03 -29.10
C CYS A 937 -9.86 2.21 -30.61
N ARG A 938 -10.12 1.12 -31.36
CA ARG A 938 -10.21 1.16 -32.83
C ARG A 938 -11.58 0.67 -33.28
N SER A 939 -12.31 1.53 -33.99
CA SER A 939 -13.66 1.22 -34.49
C SER A 939 -14.62 0.70 -33.40
N GLY A 940 -14.60 1.35 -32.23
CA GLY A 940 -15.42 0.98 -31.07
C GLY A 940 -14.99 -0.27 -30.30
N LYS A 941 -13.87 -0.92 -30.68
CA LYS A 941 -13.32 -2.08 -29.96
C LYS A 941 -12.11 -1.68 -29.11
N PRO A 942 -12.10 -1.98 -27.80
CA PRO A 942 -10.93 -1.78 -26.95
C PRO A 942 -9.86 -2.85 -27.20
N LEU A 943 -8.60 -2.44 -27.23
CA LEU A 943 -7.41 -3.29 -27.26
C LEU A 943 -6.49 -2.86 -26.11
N PRO A 944 -6.39 -3.64 -25.01
CA PRO A 944 -5.50 -3.28 -23.90
C PRO A 944 -4.04 -3.31 -24.37
N LEU A 945 -3.31 -2.21 -24.13
CA LEU A 945 -1.90 -2.06 -24.46
C LEU A 945 -0.99 -2.45 -23.29
N SER A 946 -1.44 -2.24 -22.05
CA SER A 946 -0.74 -2.66 -20.84
C SER A 946 -1.57 -3.64 -19.99
N ARG A 947 -1.05 -4.07 -18.84
CA ARG A 947 -1.73 -4.97 -17.88
C ARG A 947 -1.90 -4.29 -16.52
N VAL A 948 -2.92 -4.68 -15.78
CA VAL A 948 -3.16 -4.25 -14.40
C VAL A 948 -2.19 -4.98 -13.44
N PHE A 949 -1.45 -4.22 -12.64
CA PHE A 949 -0.56 -4.73 -11.59
C PHE A 949 -1.23 -4.64 -10.22
N SER A 950 -2.18 -5.54 -9.96
CA SER A 950 -2.81 -5.73 -8.66
C SER A 950 -2.57 -7.15 -8.13
N LEU A 951 -2.66 -7.33 -6.81
CA LEU A 951 -2.58 -8.65 -6.16
C LEU A 951 -3.58 -9.67 -6.72
N GLU A 952 -4.74 -9.19 -7.18
CA GLU A 952 -5.84 -10.03 -7.68
C GLU A 952 -5.65 -10.47 -9.14
N GLN A 953 -4.80 -9.78 -9.90
CA GLN A 953 -4.64 -10.00 -11.35
C GLN A 953 -3.19 -10.34 -11.77
N CYS A 954 -2.21 -10.15 -10.89
CA CYS A 954 -0.79 -10.39 -11.17
C CYS A 954 -0.17 -11.36 -10.15
N SER A 955 0.12 -12.58 -10.57
CA SER A 955 0.77 -13.60 -9.75
C SER A 955 2.22 -13.26 -9.38
N GLU A 956 2.90 -12.45 -10.19
CA GLU A 956 4.24 -11.92 -9.88
C GLU A 956 4.19 -10.94 -8.71
N GLU A 957 3.16 -10.09 -8.65
CA GLU A 957 2.92 -9.14 -7.56
C GLU A 957 2.51 -9.85 -6.26
N ALA A 958 1.66 -10.88 -6.35
CA ALA A 958 1.32 -11.75 -5.21
C ALA A 958 2.55 -12.50 -4.67
N LYS A 959 3.42 -13.01 -5.57
CA LYS A 959 4.70 -13.63 -5.20
C LYS A 959 5.64 -12.63 -4.55
N ARG A 960 5.76 -11.41 -5.10
CA ARG A 960 6.56 -10.32 -4.52
C ARG A 960 6.09 -9.96 -3.11
N VAL A 961 4.79 -9.83 -2.88
CA VAL A 961 4.22 -9.53 -1.55
C VAL A 961 4.46 -10.68 -0.55
N LYS A 962 4.40 -11.94 -0.99
CA LYS A 962 4.78 -13.10 -0.17
C LYS A 962 6.28 -13.12 0.15
N GLU A 963 7.15 -12.77 -0.80
CA GLU A 963 8.60 -12.66 -0.60
C GLU A 963 8.99 -11.49 0.32
N GLN A 964 8.30 -10.36 0.22
CA GLN A 964 8.45 -9.18 1.10
C GLN A 964 7.71 -9.34 2.45
N LYS A 965 7.02 -10.47 2.68
CA LYS A 965 6.34 -10.83 3.93
C LYS A 965 5.30 -9.82 4.42
N ALA A 966 4.62 -9.13 3.51
CA ALA A 966 3.58 -8.19 3.89
C ALA A 966 2.32 -8.94 4.35
N ILE A 967 1.80 -8.58 5.53
CA ILE A 967 0.58 -9.18 6.09
C ILE A 967 -0.62 -8.54 5.39
N ILE A 968 -1.36 -9.32 4.60
CA ILE A 968 -2.60 -8.87 3.95
C ILE A 968 -3.75 -8.94 4.96
N THR A 969 -4.29 -7.78 5.34
CA THR A 969 -5.45 -7.62 6.21
C THR A 969 -6.77 -7.96 5.49
N GLU A 970 -7.83 -8.29 6.26
CA GLU A 970 -9.15 -8.66 5.72
C GLU A 970 -9.83 -7.52 4.93
N VAL A 971 -9.43 -6.26 5.18
CA VAL A 971 -9.59 -5.12 4.27
C VAL A 971 -8.23 -4.88 3.60
N GLY A 972 -8.17 -4.83 2.28
CA GLY A 972 -6.92 -4.94 1.53
C GLY A 972 -5.87 -3.87 1.85
N LEU A 973 -4.62 -4.33 2.09
CA LEU A 973 -3.40 -3.56 2.36
C LEU A 973 -3.56 -2.38 3.35
N ASP A 974 -3.24 -2.63 4.62
CA ASP A 974 -2.95 -1.58 5.59
C ASP A 974 -1.75 -0.72 5.09
N PRO A 975 -1.93 0.56 4.69
CA PRO A 975 -0.98 1.23 3.77
C PRO A 975 0.39 1.61 4.36
N LEU A 976 0.65 1.30 5.63
CA LEU A 976 1.64 2.00 6.46
C LEU A 976 3.12 1.77 6.11
N GLN A 977 3.48 0.90 5.14
CA GLN A 977 4.89 0.67 4.82
C GLN A 977 5.26 0.22 3.39
N PHE A 978 4.43 0.46 2.36
CA PHE A 978 4.80 0.10 0.98
C PHE A 978 4.73 1.27 -0.01
N SER A 979 5.92 1.76 -0.35
CA SER A 979 6.21 2.67 -1.46
C SER A 979 6.03 1.97 -2.83
N PHE A 980 6.30 2.68 -3.93
CA PHE A 980 6.23 2.12 -5.30
C PHE A 980 7.25 0.98 -5.48
N TYR A 981 6.78 -0.27 -5.56
CA TYR A 981 7.63 -1.47 -5.65
C TYR A 981 7.28 -2.54 -6.70
N PRO A 982 6.55 -2.31 -7.80
CA PRO A 982 6.59 -3.27 -8.90
C PRO A 982 7.94 -3.17 -9.64
N PRO A 983 8.58 -4.31 -10.00
CA PRO A 983 9.66 -4.28 -10.97
C PRO A 983 9.08 -3.83 -12.33
N LEU A 984 9.52 -2.66 -12.81
CA LEU A 984 8.99 -1.97 -13.99
C LEU A 984 9.41 -2.64 -15.32
N LYS A 985 9.03 -3.90 -15.52
CA LYS A 985 9.40 -4.72 -16.69
C LYS A 985 8.35 -4.76 -17.81
N ALA A 986 7.26 -4.01 -17.68
CA ALA A 986 6.28 -3.80 -18.74
C ALA A 986 6.49 -2.47 -19.49
N CYS A 987 7.58 -2.39 -20.25
CA CYS A 987 7.70 -1.42 -21.34
C CYS A 987 7.22 -2.08 -22.63
N LEU A 988 6.15 -1.57 -23.24
CA LEU A 988 5.59 -2.11 -24.48
C LEU A 988 5.67 -1.04 -25.58
N THR A 989 6.58 -1.26 -26.53
CA THR A 989 6.68 -0.47 -27.78
C THR A 989 5.79 -1.10 -28.83
N VAL A 990 4.79 -0.36 -29.30
CA VAL A 990 3.87 -0.77 -30.37
C VAL A 990 4.11 0.12 -31.59
N ASN A 991 4.24 -0.49 -32.77
CA ASN A 991 4.27 0.20 -34.06
C ASN A 991 2.88 0.12 -34.72
N PRO A 992 1.95 1.05 -34.42
CA PRO A 992 0.71 1.17 -35.18
C PRO A 992 1.01 1.71 -36.59
N ALA A 993 0.91 0.86 -37.60
CA ALA A 993 1.01 1.33 -38.98
C ALA A 993 -0.14 2.31 -39.29
N LEU A 994 0.20 3.58 -39.52
CA LEU A 994 -0.73 4.70 -39.65
C LEU A 994 -0.65 5.29 -41.07
N PRO A 995 -1.48 4.81 -42.00
CA PRO A 995 -1.43 5.26 -43.39
C PRO A 995 -1.88 6.70 -43.56
N LYS A 996 -1.18 7.46 -44.41
CA LYS A 996 -1.50 8.86 -44.73
C LYS A 996 -2.91 9.00 -45.33
N SER A 997 -3.68 9.96 -44.83
CA SER A 997 -5.05 10.23 -45.27
C SER A 997 -5.09 10.95 -46.63
N THR A 998 -5.67 10.30 -47.65
CA THR A 998 -5.78 10.86 -49.02
C THR A 998 -7.19 10.74 -49.61
N THR A 999 -8.24 10.88 -48.78
CA THR A 999 -9.65 10.95 -49.22
C THR A 999 -10.45 11.97 -48.40
N LYS A 1000 -11.20 12.86 -49.08
CA LYS A 1000 -12.06 13.88 -48.46
C LYS A 1000 -13.41 13.33 -47.98
N SER A 1001 -13.37 12.38 -47.05
CA SER A 1001 -14.56 11.79 -46.42
C SER A 1001 -14.20 11.31 -45.01
N CYS A 1002 -14.75 11.93 -43.97
CA CYS A 1002 -14.31 11.80 -42.57
C CYS A 1002 -14.15 10.33 -42.12
N PRO A 1003 -12.91 9.85 -41.93
CA PRO A 1003 -12.64 8.64 -41.16
C PRO A 1003 -12.53 9.03 -39.68
N GLN A 1004 -13.11 8.23 -38.77
CA GLN A 1004 -12.79 8.37 -37.36
C GLN A 1004 -11.29 8.11 -37.16
N ALA A 1005 -10.60 9.05 -36.51
CA ALA A 1005 -9.21 8.84 -36.09
C ALA A 1005 -9.14 7.68 -35.07
N PRO A 1006 -8.03 6.93 -35.01
CA PRO A 1006 -7.83 5.96 -33.94
C PRO A 1006 -7.65 6.71 -32.60
N HIS A 1007 -8.55 6.48 -31.65
CA HIS A 1007 -8.49 7.12 -30.33
C HIS A 1007 -7.72 6.24 -29.35
N LEU A 1008 -6.59 6.76 -28.86
CA LEU A 1008 -5.91 6.19 -27.69
C LEU A 1008 -6.64 6.66 -26.44
N HIS A 1009 -6.99 5.72 -25.56
CA HIS A 1009 -7.53 6.03 -24.23
C HIS A 1009 -6.56 5.52 -23.15
N VAL A 1010 -6.53 6.25 -22.04
CA VAL A 1010 -5.68 5.95 -20.89
C VAL A 1010 -6.60 5.91 -19.68
N PHE A 1011 -6.65 4.75 -19.00
CA PHE A 1011 -7.56 4.44 -17.90
C PHE A 1011 -6.80 4.05 -16.62
#